data_AF-A0A2V5W6R0-F1
#
_entry.id   AF-A0A2V5W6R0-F1
#
_cell.length_a   1.000
_cell.length_b   1.000
_cell.length_c   1.000
_cell.angle_alpha   90.00
_cell.angle_beta   90.00
_cell.angle_gamma   90.00
#
_symmetry.space_group_name_H-M   'P 1'
#
loop_
_entity.id
_entity.type
_entity.pdbx_description
1 polymer ?
#
loop_
_entity_poly.entity_id
_entity_poly.type
_entity_poly.pdbx_seq_one_letter_code
_entity_poly.pdbx_strand_id
1 'polypeptide(L)'
;MNILGISAFYHDSAACLVRDGEILAAAQEERFSRKKHDAGFPRNAIDYCLRESGLADAAQLDLIAFYEKPFLKFERLLSTYLACAPRGLPSFLKAMPVWMKEKIWLKANLRDELRYEGPLIFPEHHESHAASAFFPSPFERAAILTIDGVGEWTTTSVGKGEGNKVELLEELRFPHSLGLLYSALTYYLGFRVNSGEYKVMGLAPYGEPKFRDLILSELLDLKADGSFRLNARYFDFMTGLRMTNRAFDRLFGGPPRKPEAELTQRHMDIARSLQAVTEEVMLRMARRAHELTGERHLCLAGGVALNCVGNGRILRESPFEKIWIQPAAGDAGGALGAALIGWHHYHDKPRVVADSSDSQHGSFLGPAYDAAAFLHRENIAATQLSDDELGSRVSGLLEQGEVVGWFQGRMEFGPRALGNRSILGDPRRSEMQEKLNLKIKFRESFRPFAPAVIEERANDCFDLSEPSPYMLLVAPVREELRICSRGPVGRVGETPEESPSDFMARLKQRRSTLPAVTHVDYSARVQTVSAATNPRFYDLLSAFERRTGCPVLVNTSFNVRGEPPVCTPEDAYRCFLRTDMDYLVLGNFLIDKATMSREATRSGGVSTADPNNAAVSRPPHFHASPSTLRRFGLTIGLAFFFLAALLQFRQRGASRPFASIAVVLVLLSAVAPAWLRFIYRPWMFLARLLGSITSR
;
A
#
# COMPACT_ATOMS: atom_id res chain seq x y z
N MET A 1 11.55 -17.45 20.83
CA MET A 1 11.91 -17.69 19.41
C MET A 1 11.66 -16.43 18.61
N ASN A 2 12.64 -15.95 17.85
CA ASN A 2 12.62 -14.72 17.06
C ASN A 2 12.54 -15.04 15.58
N ILE A 3 11.46 -14.60 14.92
CA ILE A 3 11.21 -14.82 13.50
C ILE A 3 11.09 -13.48 12.80
N LEU A 4 11.93 -13.26 11.80
CA LEU A 4 11.88 -12.06 10.96
C LEU A 4 11.21 -12.37 9.62
N GLY A 5 10.09 -11.71 9.36
CA GLY A 5 9.43 -11.72 8.06
C GLY A 5 9.84 -10.52 7.21
N ILE A 6 10.04 -10.74 5.91
CA ILE A 6 10.50 -9.72 4.95
C ILE A 6 9.60 -9.73 3.71
N SER A 7 9.18 -8.53 3.30
CA SER A 7 8.54 -8.27 2.01
C SER A 7 9.34 -7.20 1.25
N ALA A 8 9.73 -7.48 0.00
CA ALA A 8 10.60 -6.59 -0.79
C ALA A 8 10.57 -6.83 -2.30
N PHE A 9 11.22 -5.92 -3.05
CA PHE A 9 11.51 -6.01 -4.50
C PHE A 9 10.32 -5.90 -5.46
N TYR A 10 9.24 -5.24 -5.02
CA TYR A 10 8.12 -4.84 -5.89
C TYR A 10 7.64 -3.41 -5.58
N HIS A 11 6.95 -3.21 -4.46
CA HIS A 11 6.64 -1.92 -3.84
C HIS A 11 6.30 -2.14 -2.36
N ASP A 12 6.32 -1.07 -1.56
CA ASP A 12 5.94 -1.11 -0.14
C ASP A 12 6.74 -2.15 0.68
N SER A 13 8.05 -2.24 0.45
CA SER A 13 8.93 -3.13 1.19
C SER A 13 8.76 -2.94 2.70
N ALA A 14 8.78 -4.03 3.45
CA ALA A 14 8.50 -4.05 4.88
C ALA A 14 9.25 -5.18 5.59
N ALA A 15 9.36 -5.03 6.91
CA ALA A 15 9.86 -6.06 7.80
C ALA A 15 8.93 -6.18 9.02
N CYS A 16 8.84 -7.39 9.57
CA CYS A 16 8.11 -7.67 10.80
C CYS A 16 8.88 -8.68 11.64
N LEU A 17 8.96 -8.45 12.95
CA LEU A 17 9.48 -9.44 13.91
C LEU A 17 8.35 -9.99 14.77
N VAL A 18 8.26 -11.32 14.80
CA VAL A 18 7.43 -12.09 15.71
C VAL A 18 8.34 -12.73 16.77
N ARG A 19 7.97 -12.60 18.05
CA ARG A 19 8.62 -13.28 19.16
C ARG A 19 7.61 -14.14 19.89
N ASP A 20 7.86 -15.44 19.93
CA ASP A 20 7.04 -16.39 20.69
C ASP A 20 5.54 -16.31 20.37
N GLY A 21 5.21 -16.00 19.10
CA GLY A 21 3.85 -15.83 18.61
C GLY A 21 3.29 -14.41 18.67
N GLU A 22 3.97 -13.49 19.36
CA GLU A 22 3.56 -12.09 19.49
C GLU A 22 4.20 -11.19 18.43
N ILE A 23 3.41 -10.25 17.90
CA ILE A 23 3.87 -9.28 16.89
C ILE A 23 4.54 -8.10 17.62
N LEU A 24 5.87 -8.13 17.73
CA LEU A 24 6.60 -7.09 18.48
C LEU A 24 6.76 -5.80 17.69
N ALA A 25 7.14 -5.93 16.42
CA ALA A 25 7.51 -4.80 15.58
C ALA A 25 7.18 -5.07 14.11
N ALA A 26 6.70 -4.05 13.40
CA ALA A 26 6.52 -4.08 11.96
C ALA A 26 6.62 -2.66 11.40
N ALA A 27 7.33 -2.51 10.27
CA ALA A 27 7.46 -1.21 9.63
C ALA A 27 7.68 -1.34 8.12
N GLN A 28 7.26 -0.30 7.40
CA GLN A 28 7.52 -0.16 5.96
C GLN A 28 8.79 0.67 5.75
N GLU A 29 9.61 0.29 4.77
CA GLU A 29 10.89 0.94 4.47
C GLU A 29 10.69 2.41 4.07
N GLU A 30 9.59 2.73 3.38
CA GLU A 30 9.27 4.11 2.96
C GLU A 30 9.18 5.08 4.13
N ARG A 31 8.89 4.60 5.36
CA ARG A 31 8.86 5.45 6.56
C ARG A 31 10.24 6.02 6.87
N PHE A 32 11.29 5.25 6.65
CA PHE A 32 12.67 5.62 6.95
C PHE A 32 13.37 6.22 5.73
N SER A 33 13.23 5.59 4.56
CA SER A 33 13.91 6.04 3.34
C SER A 33 13.33 7.33 2.78
N ARG A 34 12.11 7.70 3.22
CA ARG A 34 11.30 8.82 2.73
C ARG A 34 10.96 8.71 1.24
N LYS A 35 11.23 7.56 0.60
CA LYS A 35 10.86 7.25 -0.78
C LYS A 35 9.52 6.52 -0.76
N LYS A 36 8.47 7.21 -1.20
CA LYS A 36 7.13 6.63 -1.23
C LYS A 36 7.09 5.37 -2.11
N HIS A 37 6.49 4.30 -1.59
CA HIS A 37 6.43 2.98 -2.21
C HIS A 37 7.81 2.34 -2.44
N ASP A 38 8.75 2.54 -1.51
CA ASP A 38 10.10 1.98 -1.64
C ASP A 38 10.03 0.46 -1.88
N ALA A 39 10.64 0.03 -2.98
CA ALA A 39 10.72 -1.37 -3.39
C ALA A 39 12.06 -2.01 -3.03
N GLY A 40 13.00 -1.23 -2.48
CA GLY A 40 14.34 -1.67 -2.13
C GLY A 40 14.35 -2.72 -1.02
N PHE A 41 15.54 -3.23 -0.72
CA PHE A 41 15.73 -4.09 0.44
C PHE A 41 15.45 -3.30 1.73
N PRO A 42 14.57 -3.77 2.64
CA PRO A 42 14.05 -2.97 3.75
C PRO A 42 15.04 -2.92 4.94
N ARG A 43 16.25 -2.39 4.71
CA ARG A 43 17.31 -2.38 5.73
C ARG A 43 16.89 -1.62 6.98
N ASN A 44 16.33 -0.42 6.82
CA ASN A 44 15.98 0.41 7.98
C ASN A 44 14.81 -0.18 8.77
N ALA A 45 13.84 -0.79 8.08
CA ALA A 45 12.74 -1.48 8.75
C ALA A 45 13.23 -2.74 9.50
N ILE A 46 14.17 -3.50 8.94
CA ILE A 46 14.79 -4.65 9.62
C ILE A 46 15.57 -4.18 10.85
N ASP A 47 16.43 -3.17 10.70
CA ASP A 47 17.23 -2.62 11.80
C ASP A 47 16.34 -2.10 12.93
N TYR A 48 15.20 -1.48 12.59
CA TYR A 48 14.18 -1.11 13.56
C TYR A 48 13.60 -2.34 14.28
N CYS A 49 13.16 -3.36 13.55
CA CYS A 49 12.54 -4.55 14.14
C CYS A 49 13.50 -5.31 15.08
N LEU A 50 14.78 -5.43 14.71
CA LEU A 50 15.82 -6.05 15.54
C LEU A 50 16.04 -5.25 16.83
N ARG A 51 16.24 -3.93 16.71
CA ARG A 51 16.49 -3.04 17.85
C ARG A 51 15.30 -2.97 18.80
N GLU A 52 14.08 -2.83 18.28
CA GLU A 52 12.84 -2.80 19.08
C GLU A 52 12.68 -4.08 19.91
N SER A 53 13.21 -5.18 19.40
CA SER A 53 13.14 -6.48 20.06
C SER A 53 14.36 -6.79 20.92
N GLY A 54 15.30 -5.84 21.08
CA GLY A 54 16.51 -6.01 21.88
C GLY A 54 17.54 -6.97 21.28
N LEU A 55 17.46 -7.24 19.97
CA LEU A 55 18.46 -8.04 19.25
C LEU A 55 19.56 -7.13 18.70
N ALA A 56 20.81 -7.54 18.86
CA ALA A 56 21.96 -6.79 18.37
C ALA A 56 22.12 -6.90 16.85
N ASP A 57 21.85 -8.08 16.30
CA ASP A 57 21.93 -8.36 14.88
C ASP A 57 21.03 -9.55 14.47
N ALA A 58 20.97 -9.80 13.16
CA ALA A 58 20.15 -10.86 12.59
C ALA A 58 20.69 -12.27 12.87
N ALA A 59 21.93 -12.45 13.35
CA ALA A 59 22.47 -13.78 13.67
C ALA A 59 21.77 -14.41 14.89
N GLN A 60 21.09 -13.60 15.70
CA GLN A 60 20.29 -14.04 16.84
C GLN A 60 18.86 -14.47 16.48
N LEU A 61 18.48 -14.40 15.20
CA LEU A 61 17.19 -14.87 14.72
C LEU A 61 17.17 -16.41 14.66
N ASP A 62 16.02 -16.99 14.97
CA ASP A 62 15.82 -18.44 14.83
C ASP A 62 15.38 -18.80 13.39
N LEU A 63 14.73 -17.86 12.71
CA LEU A 63 14.18 -18.03 11.36
C LEU A 63 14.05 -16.69 10.64
N ILE A 64 14.33 -16.70 9.34
CA ILE A 64 13.93 -15.62 8.43
C ILE A 64 12.96 -16.17 7.39
N ALA A 65 11.85 -15.47 7.17
CA ALA A 65 10.82 -15.82 6.21
C ALA A 65 10.67 -14.70 5.16
N PHE A 66 10.71 -15.06 3.88
CA PHE A 66 10.50 -14.12 2.78
C PHE A 66 9.16 -14.42 2.10
N TYR A 67 8.30 -13.42 1.99
CA TYR A 67 6.86 -13.55 1.67
C TYR A 67 6.46 -14.20 0.33
N GLU A 68 7.40 -14.47 -0.58
CA GLU A 68 7.08 -15.07 -1.89
C GLU A 68 8.18 -16.03 -2.35
N LYS A 69 7.84 -16.93 -3.29
CA LYS A 69 8.78 -17.86 -3.93
C LYS A 69 9.41 -17.25 -5.19
N PRO A 70 10.71 -16.92 -5.19
CA PRO A 70 11.34 -16.18 -6.31
C PRO A 70 11.33 -16.95 -7.64
N PHE A 71 11.46 -18.28 -7.59
CA PHE A 71 11.50 -19.12 -8.78
C PHE A 71 10.15 -19.21 -9.50
N LEU A 72 9.04 -19.33 -8.77
CA LEU A 72 7.70 -19.37 -9.38
C LEU A 72 7.36 -18.02 -10.03
N LYS A 73 7.72 -16.91 -9.38
CA LYS A 73 7.54 -15.57 -9.95
C LYS A 73 8.37 -15.36 -11.22
N PHE A 74 9.61 -15.86 -11.23
CA PHE A 74 10.46 -15.85 -12.41
C PHE A 74 9.86 -16.67 -13.55
N GLU A 75 9.37 -17.88 -13.25
CA GLU A 75 8.69 -18.76 -14.19
C GLU A 75 7.49 -18.05 -14.84
N ARG A 76 6.64 -17.38 -14.05
CA ARG A 76 5.51 -16.62 -14.60
C ARG A 76 5.94 -15.58 -15.61
N LEU A 77 6.93 -14.76 -15.28
CA LEU A 77 7.36 -13.68 -16.17
C LEU A 77 7.94 -14.23 -17.46
N LEU A 78 8.78 -15.27 -17.36
CA LEU A 78 9.31 -16.00 -18.51
C LEU A 78 8.19 -16.55 -19.39
N SER A 79 7.27 -17.32 -18.82
CA SER A 79 6.16 -17.95 -19.51
C SER A 79 5.22 -16.93 -20.15
N THR A 80 4.95 -15.81 -19.46
CA THR A 80 4.11 -14.72 -19.98
C THR A 80 4.75 -14.09 -21.22
N TYR A 81 6.03 -13.72 -21.16
CA TYR A 81 6.69 -13.09 -22.30
C TYR A 81 6.83 -14.04 -23.50
N LEU A 82 7.01 -15.34 -23.24
CA LEU A 82 7.05 -16.37 -24.27
C LEU A 82 5.67 -16.62 -24.90
N ALA A 83 4.61 -16.71 -24.09
CA ALA A 83 3.25 -16.90 -24.56
C ALA A 83 2.77 -15.76 -25.46
N CYS A 84 3.28 -14.55 -25.23
CA CYS A 84 2.96 -13.37 -26.03
C CYS A 84 3.99 -13.07 -27.14
N ALA A 85 4.84 -14.03 -27.52
CA ALA A 85 5.78 -13.85 -28.62
C ALA A 85 5.04 -13.62 -29.97
N PRO A 86 5.56 -12.73 -30.86
CA PRO A 86 6.83 -12.02 -30.76
C PRO A 86 6.78 -10.72 -29.94
N ARG A 87 5.58 -10.23 -29.56
CA ARG A 87 5.41 -8.94 -28.88
C ARG A 87 6.04 -8.88 -27.49
N GLY A 88 6.10 -10.01 -26.77
CA GLY A 88 6.74 -10.10 -25.45
C GLY A 88 8.27 -10.14 -25.46
N LEU A 89 8.91 -10.34 -26.61
CA LEU A 89 10.36 -10.55 -26.70
C LEU A 89 11.20 -9.33 -26.26
N PRO A 90 10.84 -8.08 -26.58
CA PRO A 90 11.56 -6.90 -26.08
C PRO A 90 11.50 -6.78 -24.54
N SER A 91 10.35 -7.07 -23.94
CA SER A 91 10.14 -7.05 -22.49
C SER A 91 10.94 -8.14 -21.80
N PHE A 92 10.97 -9.34 -22.39
CA PHE A 92 11.84 -10.44 -21.97
C PHE A 92 13.32 -10.04 -21.93
N LEU A 93 13.85 -9.48 -23.03
CA LEU A 93 15.26 -9.09 -23.13
C LEU A 93 15.65 -8.00 -22.12
N LYS A 94 14.70 -7.14 -21.73
CA LYS A 94 14.92 -6.11 -20.70
C LYS A 94 14.85 -6.66 -19.27
N ALA A 95 13.89 -7.55 -19.00
CA ALA A 95 13.67 -8.08 -17.66
C ALA A 95 14.74 -9.11 -17.25
N MET A 96 15.17 -9.96 -18.19
CA MET A 96 16.02 -11.11 -17.90
C MET A 96 17.33 -10.79 -17.16
N PRO A 97 18.10 -9.73 -17.52
CA PRO A 97 19.33 -9.39 -16.79
C PRO A 97 19.12 -9.02 -15.32
N VAL A 98 18.03 -8.33 -14.99
CA VAL A 98 17.69 -7.94 -13.61
C VAL A 98 17.33 -9.19 -12.79
N TRP A 99 16.48 -10.04 -13.35
CA TRP A 99 16.04 -11.28 -12.69
C TRP A 99 17.20 -12.24 -12.44
N MET A 100 18.09 -12.43 -13.42
CA MET A 100 19.26 -13.31 -13.29
C MET A 100 20.30 -12.83 -12.27
N LYS A 101 20.35 -11.52 -11.98
CA LYS A 101 21.32 -10.95 -11.04
C LYS A 101 20.79 -10.84 -9.62
N GLU A 102 19.53 -10.41 -9.44
CA GLU A 102 19.02 -10.01 -8.13
C GLU A 102 18.05 -11.04 -7.54
N LYS A 103 17.13 -11.60 -8.33
CA LYS A 103 16.00 -12.38 -7.80
C LYS A 103 16.25 -13.88 -7.72
N ILE A 104 17.01 -14.46 -8.66
CA ILE A 104 17.39 -15.88 -8.59
C ILE A 104 18.31 -16.15 -7.39
N TRP A 105 19.14 -15.17 -7.02
CA TRP A 105 20.09 -15.27 -5.92
C TRP A 105 19.54 -14.75 -4.60
N LEU A 106 18.23 -14.56 -4.48
CA LEU A 106 17.62 -13.95 -3.30
C LEU A 106 18.05 -14.61 -2.00
N LYS A 107 18.06 -15.96 -1.95
CA LYS A 107 18.51 -16.70 -0.75
C LYS A 107 19.95 -16.34 -0.34
N ALA A 108 20.87 -16.28 -1.32
CA ALA A 108 22.26 -15.90 -1.05
C ALA A 108 22.38 -14.43 -0.65
N ASN A 109 21.66 -13.55 -1.35
CA ASN A 109 21.65 -12.11 -1.05
C ASN A 109 21.12 -11.84 0.37
N LEU A 110 20.04 -12.51 0.80
CA LEU A 110 19.52 -12.38 2.16
C LEU A 110 20.54 -12.83 3.21
N ARG A 111 21.24 -13.94 2.98
CA ARG A 111 22.32 -14.42 3.87
C ARG A 111 23.46 -13.41 3.97
N ASP A 112 23.93 -12.91 2.83
CA ASP A 112 25.04 -11.97 2.77
C ASP A 112 24.68 -10.62 3.41
N GLU A 113 23.49 -10.08 3.08
CA GLU A 113 23.03 -8.77 3.55
C GLU A 113 22.73 -8.73 5.06
N LEU A 114 22.22 -9.84 5.60
CA LEU A 114 21.89 -9.98 7.01
C LEU A 114 22.97 -10.69 7.83
N ARG A 115 24.03 -11.18 7.17
CA ARG A 115 25.08 -12.04 7.79
C ARG A 115 24.47 -13.19 8.59
N TYR A 116 23.47 -13.83 8.01
CA TYR A 116 22.64 -14.83 8.67
C TYR A 116 22.83 -16.21 8.04
N GLU A 117 23.15 -17.21 8.87
CA GLU A 117 23.43 -18.57 8.41
C GLU A 117 22.30 -19.58 8.73
N GLY A 118 21.31 -19.16 9.51
CA GLY A 118 20.23 -20.02 9.98
C GLY A 118 19.17 -20.37 8.91
N PRO A 119 18.05 -20.97 9.35
CA PRO A 119 16.94 -21.37 8.49
C PRO A 119 16.30 -20.19 7.74
N LEU A 120 15.99 -20.41 6.46
CA LEU A 120 15.30 -19.47 5.57
C LEU A 120 14.13 -20.19 4.90
N ILE A 121 12.92 -19.63 5.03
CA ILE A 121 11.71 -20.14 4.36
C ILE A 121 11.12 -19.12 3.38
N PHE A 122 10.40 -19.64 2.38
CA PHE A 122 9.79 -18.86 1.31
C PHE A 122 8.33 -19.35 1.12
N PRO A 123 7.39 -18.92 1.97
CA PRO A 123 5.96 -19.13 1.74
C PRO A 123 5.50 -18.54 0.41
N GLU A 124 4.31 -18.93 -0.03
CA GLU A 124 3.71 -18.32 -1.23
C GLU A 124 3.16 -16.91 -0.93
N HIS A 125 3.11 -16.05 -1.94
CA HIS A 125 2.65 -14.65 -1.78
C HIS A 125 1.23 -14.56 -1.20
N HIS A 126 0.31 -15.33 -1.78
CA HIS A 126 -1.08 -15.36 -1.33
C HIS A 126 -1.27 -16.10 0.00
N GLU A 127 -0.42 -17.08 0.29
CA GLU A 127 -0.36 -17.73 1.61
C GLU A 127 0.07 -16.72 2.68
N SER A 128 1.09 -15.89 2.38
CA SER A 128 1.52 -14.80 3.25
C SER A 128 0.40 -13.77 3.45
N HIS A 129 -0.34 -13.38 2.42
CA HIS A 129 -1.52 -12.53 2.60
C HIS A 129 -2.58 -13.18 3.49
N ALA A 130 -2.93 -14.44 3.23
CA ALA A 130 -3.91 -15.18 4.01
C ALA A 130 -3.52 -15.29 5.49
N ALA A 131 -2.27 -15.68 5.76
CA ALA A 131 -1.70 -15.76 7.10
C ALA A 131 -1.65 -14.40 7.80
N SER A 132 -1.30 -13.33 7.07
CA SER A 132 -1.30 -11.97 7.62
C SER A 132 -2.68 -11.54 8.10
N ALA A 133 -3.76 -12.10 7.54
CA ALA A 133 -5.10 -11.77 7.97
C ALA A 133 -5.69 -12.73 8.99
N PHE A 134 -5.58 -14.03 8.75
CA PHE A 134 -6.19 -15.02 9.64
C PHE A 134 -5.55 -15.01 11.02
N PHE A 135 -4.22 -15.11 11.11
CA PHE A 135 -3.56 -15.30 12.40
C PHE A 135 -3.74 -14.13 13.38
N PRO A 136 -3.70 -12.86 12.95
CA PRO A 136 -3.96 -11.74 13.85
C PRO A 136 -5.44 -11.51 14.15
N SER A 137 -6.36 -12.07 13.36
CA SER A 137 -7.80 -11.86 13.55
C SER A 137 -8.30 -12.34 14.92
N PRO A 138 -9.46 -11.88 15.40
CA PRO A 138 -10.07 -12.40 16.62
C PRO A 138 -10.88 -13.69 16.39
N PHE A 139 -10.74 -14.35 15.23
CA PHE A 139 -11.54 -15.52 14.87
C PHE A 139 -10.74 -16.82 15.00
N GLU A 140 -11.25 -17.78 15.77
CA GLU A 140 -10.69 -19.15 15.83
C GLU A 140 -10.77 -19.86 14.48
N ARG A 141 -11.87 -19.63 13.75
CA ARG A 141 -12.15 -20.15 12.41
C ARG A 141 -12.76 -19.05 11.54
N ALA A 142 -12.30 -18.97 10.30
CA ALA A 142 -12.80 -18.00 9.33
C ALA A 142 -12.56 -18.47 7.89
N ALA A 143 -13.44 -18.05 6.99
CA ALA A 143 -13.11 -18.01 5.58
C ALA A 143 -12.02 -16.96 5.35
N ILE A 144 -11.20 -17.15 4.32
CA ILE A 144 -10.14 -16.23 3.94
C ILE A 144 -10.34 -15.86 2.48
N LEU A 145 -10.31 -14.57 2.18
CA LEU A 145 -10.34 -14.06 0.81
C LEU A 145 -9.18 -13.08 0.61
N THR A 146 -8.25 -13.46 -0.27
CA THR A 146 -7.12 -12.61 -0.67
C THR A 146 -7.36 -12.11 -2.09
N ILE A 147 -7.31 -10.80 -2.33
CA ILE A 147 -7.54 -10.22 -3.66
C ILE A 147 -6.44 -9.19 -3.93
N ASP A 148 -5.62 -9.45 -4.94
CA ASP A 148 -4.41 -8.66 -5.18
C ASP A 148 -4.15 -8.39 -6.67
N GLY A 149 -3.13 -7.57 -6.96
CA GLY A 149 -2.63 -7.33 -8.31
C GLY A 149 -2.09 -8.62 -8.94
N VAL A 150 -0.96 -9.11 -8.43
CA VAL A 150 -0.34 -10.36 -8.90
C VAL A 150 0.75 -10.85 -7.94
N GLY A 151 0.63 -12.10 -7.48
CA GLY A 151 1.70 -12.81 -6.76
C GLY A 151 2.66 -13.54 -7.70
N GLU A 152 2.98 -14.80 -7.39
CA GLU A 152 3.76 -15.66 -8.28
C GLU A 152 2.97 -16.06 -9.52
N TRP A 153 1.72 -16.46 -9.35
CA TRP A 153 0.74 -16.70 -10.41
C TRP A 153 -0.65 -16.26 -9.99
N THR A 154 -0.95 -16.50 -8.72
CA THR A 154 -2.22 -16.19 -8.10
C THR A 154 -2.48 -14.69 -8.06
N THR A 155 -3.75 -14.32 -8.22
CA THR A 155 -4.26 -12.94 -8.16
C THR A 155 -5.42 -12.84 -7.18
N THR A 156 -6.09 -13.95 -6.90
CA THR A 156 -7.14 -14.08 -5.89
C THR A 156 -7.10 -15.49 -5.33
N SER A 157 -7.23 -15.65 -4.01
CA SER A 157 -7.39 -16.96 -3.37
C SER A 157 -8.54 -16.94 -2.38
N VAL A 158 -9.28 -18.05 -2.37
CA VAL A 158 -10.26 -18.38 -1.33
C VAL A 158 -9.67 -19.49 -0.49
N GLY A 159 -9.74 -19.36 0.83
CA GLY A 159 -9.20 -20.34 1.76
C GLY A 159 -9.99 -20.42 3.06
N LYS A 160 -9.51 -21.27 3.96
CA LYS A 160 -10.03 -21.45 5.31
C LYS A 160 -8.89 -21.38 6.31
N GLY A 161 -9.11 -20.68 7.40
CA GLY A 161 -8.25 -20.72 8.57
C GLY A 161 -8.93 -21.45 9.72
N GLU A 162 -8.19 -22.32 10.40
CA GLU A 162 -8.64 -23.03 11.61
C GLU A 162 -7.46 -23.32 12.53
N GLY A 163 -7.51 -22.82 13.77
CA GLY A 163 -6.42 -22.97 14.73
C GLY A 163 -5.11 -22.34 14.24
N ASN A 164 -4.05 -23.15 14.15
CA ASN A 164 -2.74 -22.72 13.63
C ASN A 164 -2.57 -22.98 12.11
N LYS A 165 -3.64 -23.30 11.37
CA LYS A 165 -3.56 -23.65 9.95
C LYS A 165 -4.26 -22.64 9.06
N VAL A 166 -3.72 -22.48 7.85
CA VAL A 166 -4.30 -21.75 6.73
C VAL A 166 -4.23 -22.66 5.53
N GLU A 167 -5.37 -22.89 4.89
CA GLU A 167 -5.51 -23.74 3.71
C GLU A 167 -6.14 -22.93 2.58
N LEU A 168 -5.47 -22.87 1.42
CA LEU A 168 -6.00 -22.23 0.22
C LEU A 168 -6.71 -23.28 -0.64
N LEU A 169 -7.97 -23.03 -0.98
CA LEU A 169 -8.87 -24.01 -1.59
C LEU A 169 -9.11 -23.72 -3.08
N GLU A 170 -9.29 -22.46 -3.44
CA GLU A 170 -9.50 -22.02 -4.82
C GLU A 170 -8.65 -20.80 -5.13
N GLU A 171 -8.29 -20.64 -6.41
CA GLU A 171 -7.53 -19.48 -6.86
C GLU A 171 -7.92 -19.03 -8.27
N LEU A 172 -7.76 -17.72 -8.52
CA LEU A 172 -7.64 -17.15 -9.85
C LEU A 172 -6.16 -16.86 -10.12
N ARG A 173 -5.76 -17.09 -11.37
CA ARG A 173 -4.39 -16.86 -11.82
C ARG A 173 -4.29 -15.73 -12.83
N PHE A 174 -3.13 -15.11 -12.85
CA PHE A 174 -2.69 -14.17 -13.87
C PHE A 174 -2.93 -14.77 -15.28
N PRO A 175 -3.48 -13.99 -16.23
CA PRO A 175 -3.64 -12.53 -16.21
C PRO A 175 -4.96 -12.02 -15.63
N HIS A 176 -5.80 -12.87 -15.03
CA HIS A 176 -7.12 -12.47 -14.56
C HIS A 176 -7.03 -11.91 -13.14
N SER A 177 -6.99 -10.59 -13.02
CA SER A 177 -6.84 -9.90 -11.73
C SER A 177 -7.78 -8.70 -11.62
N LEU A 178 -8.48 -8.62 -10.49
CA LEU A 178 -9.33 -7.47 -10.19
C LEU A 178 -8.47 -6.24 -9.90
N GLY A 179 -7.32 -6.44 -9.23
CA GLY A 179 -6.32 -5.39 -9.03
C GLY A 179 -5.80 -4.83 -10.35
N LEU A 180 -5.44 -5.68 -11.32
CA LEU A 180 -4.95 -5.21 -12.63
C LEU A 180 -6.04 -4.53 -13.47
N LEU A 181 -7.29 -4.99 -13.40
CA LEU A 181 -8.43 -4.29 -14.02
C LEU A 181 -8.57 -2.89 -13.43
N TYR A 182 -8.52 -2.78 -12.09
CA TYR A 182 -8.64 -1.52 -11.39
C TYR A 182 -7.48 -0.57 -11.72
N SER A 183 -6.25 -1.09 -11.74
CA SER A 183 -5.05 -0.33 -12.12
C SER A 183 -5.07 0.09 -13.60
N ALA A 184 -5.66 -0.70 -14.51
CA ALA A 184 -5.78 -0.34 -15.91
C ALA A 184 -6.70 0.87 -16.13
N LEU A 185 -7.83 0.93 -15.42
CA LEU A 185 -8.71 2.09 -15.45
C LEU A 185 -8.15 3.26 -14.65
N THR A 186 -7.40 3.02 -13.57
CA THR A 186 -6.62 4.05 -12.88
C THR A 186 -5.63 4.74 -13.82
N TYR A 187 -4.90 3.95 -14.62
CA TYR A 187 -4.02 4.42 -15.68
C TYR A 187 -4.80 5.20 -16.76
N TYR A 188 -5.92 4.66 -17.23
CA TYR A 188 -6.76 5.30 -18.25
C TYR A 188 -7.30 6.67 -17.80
N LEU A 189 -7.63 6.80 -16.51
CA LEU A 189 -8.05 8.05 -15.86
C LEU A 189 -6.87 8.99 -15.55
N GLY A 190 -5.67 8.71 -16.05
CA GLY A 190 -4.51 9.59 -15.90
C GLY A 190 -3.92 9.65 -14.49
N PHE A 191 -4.24 8.67 -13.65
CA PHE A 191 -3.65 8.52 -12.32
C PHE A 191 -2.48 7.54 -12.33
N ARG A 192 -1.60 7.67 -11.34
CA ARG A 192 -0.42 6.81 -11.19
C ARG A 192 -0.84 5.42 -10.67
N VAL A 193 -0.45 4.36 -11.36
CA VAL A 193 -0.65 2.96 -10.93
C VAL A 193 0.13 2.66 -9.64
N ASN A 194 -0.42 1.79 -8.78
CA ASN A 194 0.08 1.42 -7.45
C ASN A 194 0.16 2.62 -6.48
N SER A 195 -0.62 3.67 -6.72
CA SER A 195 -0.65 4.89 -5.89
C SER A 195 -1.88 5.77 -6.12
N GLY A 196 -2.69 5.49 -7.14
CA GLY A 196 -3.78 6.34 -7.61
C GLY A 196 -5.15 5.68 -7.50
N GLU A 197 -5.18 4.39 -7.18
CA GLU A 197 -6.38 3.56 -7.13
C GLU A 197 -7.41 4.13 -6.14
N TYR A 198 -6.95 4.59 -4.98
CA TYR A 198 -7.82 5.22 -3.99
C TYR A 198 -8.35 6.61 -4.44
N LYS A 199 -7.70 7.28 -5.41
CA LYS A 199 -8.26 8.49 -6.03
C LYS A 199 -9.46 8.15 -6.89
N VAL A 200 -9.39 7.03 -7.63
CA VAL A 200 -10.53 6.52 -8.41
C VAL A 200 -11.69 6.17 -7.49
N MET A 201 -11.41 5.52 -6.36
CA MET A 201 -12.42 5.21 -5.35
C MET A 201 -13.07 6.49 -4.79
N GLY A 202 -12.27 7.52 -4.49
CA GLY A 202 -12.77 8.81 -4.02
C GLY A 202 -13.52 9.63 -5.09
N LEU A 203 -13.24 9.39 -6.38
CA LEU A 203 -13.89 10.04 -7.52
C LEU A 203 -15.22 9.36 -7.87
N ALA A 204 -15.37 8.06 -7.60
CA ALA A 204 -16.52 7.27 -8.00
C ALA A 204 -17.88 7.87 -7.59
N PRO A 205 -18.10 8.41 -6.37
CA PRO A 205 -19.41 8.95 -5.99
C PRO A 205 -19.87 10.19 -6.78
N TYR A 206 -19.00 10.83 -7.55
CA TYR A 206 -19.36 11.98 -8.39
C TYR A 206 -19.94 11.57 -9.76
N GLY A 207 -19.83 10.30 -10.13
CA GLY A 207 -20.29 9.77 -11.41
C GLY A 207 -21.50 8.86 -11.31
N GLU A 208 -22.00 8.47 -12.48
CA GLU A 208 -23.03 7.45 -12.65
C GLU A 208 -22.47 6.17 -13.27
N PRO A 209 -23.04 4.99 -13.00
CA PRO A 209 -22.52 3.71 -13.47
C PRO A 209 -22.80 3.44 -14.96
N LYS A 210 -22.71 4.45 -15.83
CA LYS A 210 -23.08 4.37 -17.27
C LYS A 210 -22.23 3.37 -18.08
N PHE A 211 -21.02 3.09 -17.64
CA PHE A 211 -20.09 2.15 -18.29
C PHE A 211 -20.06 0.79 -17.59
N ARG A 212 -20.90 0.54 -16.57
CA ARG A 212 -20.89 -0.70 -15.80
C ARG A 212 -21.12 -1.90 -16.70
N ASP A 213 -22.19 -1.86 -17.49
CA ASP A 213 -22.58 -2.98 -18.34
C ASP A 213 -21.57 -3.18 -19.47
N LEU A 214 -20.99 -2.09 -20.00
CA LEU A 214 -19.90 -2.15 -20.97
C LEU A 214 -18.67 -2.86 -20.40
N ILE A 215 -18.28 -2.56 -19.16
CA ILE A 215 -17.16 -3.22 -18.49
C ILE A 215 -17.47 -4.72 -18.34
N LEU A 216 -18.68 -5.07 -17.86
CA LEU A 216 -19.11 -6.45 -17.65
C LEU A 216 -19.31 -7.27 -18.94
N SER A 217 -19.57 -6.62 -20.08
CA SER A 217 -19.75 -7.32 -21.35
C SER A 217 -18.46 -7.43 -22.16
N GLU A 218 -17.57 -6.43 -22.07
CA GLU A 218 -16.39 -6.33 -22.95
C GLU A 218 -15.07 -6.64 -22.24
N LEU A 219 -14.88 -6.15 -21.00
CA LEU A 219 -13.59 -6.23 -20.31
C LEU A 219 -13.40 -7.48 -19.47
N LEU A 220 -14.47 -8.00 -18.86
CA LEU A 220 -14.41 -9.24 -18.08
C LEU A 220 -15.66 -10.10 -18.30
N ASP A 221 -15.47 -11.41 -18.30
CA ASP A 221 -16.54 -12.40 -18.26
C ASP A 221 -16.74 -12.87 -16.82
N LEU A 222 -17.63 -12.20 -16.07
CA LEU A 222 -17.89 -12.46 -14.65
C LEU A 222 -18.94 -13.56 -14.44
N LYS A 223 -18.57 -14.58 -13.66
CA LYS A 223 -19.43 -15.72 -13.32
C LYS A 223 -20.19 -15.50 -12.00
N ALA A 224 -21.13 -16.39 -11.72
CA ALA A 224 -21.98 -16.33 -10.53
C ALA A 224 -21.18 -16.52 -9.23
N ASP A 225 -20.16 -17.38 -9.25
CA ASP A 225 -19.23 -17.66 -8.15
C ASP A 225 -18.17 -16.57 -7.94
N GLY A 226 -18.19 -15.50 -8.73
CA GLY A 226 -17.21 -14.41 -8.67
C GLY A 226 -15.91 -14.69 -9.42
N SER A 227 -15.74 -15.89 -9.99
CA SER A 227 -14.65 -16.15 -10.93
C SER A 227 -14.84 -15.33 -12.20
N PHE A 228 -13.75 -14.91 -12.84
CA PHE A 228 -13.84 -14.17 -14.09
C PHE A 228 -12.63 -14.35 -14.99
N ARG A 229 -12.82 -14.07 -16.27
CA ARG A 229 -11.73 -13.94 -17.24
C ARG A 229 -11.69 -12.54 -17.81
N LEU A 230 -10.52 -11.90 -17.71
CA LEU A 230 -10.28 -10.64 -18.42
C LEU A 230 -10.12 -10.87 -19.92
N ASN A 231 -10.71 -9.97 -20.70
CA ASN A 231 -10.55 -9.97 -22.14
C ASN A 231 -9.21 -9.33 -22.53
N ALA A 232 -8.23 -10.19 -22.78
CA ALA A 232 -6.85 -9.80 -23.11
C ALA A 232 -6.72 -8.81 -24.29
N ARG A 233 -7.72 -8.72 -25.18
CA ARG A 233 -7.73 -7.78 -26.31
C ARG A 233 -7.53 -6.33 -25.88
N TYR A 234 -8.03 -5.95 -24.70
CA TYR A 234 -8.09 -4.56 -24.26
C TYR A 234 -6.88 -4.14 -23.39
N PHE A 235 -6.08 -5.09 -22.95
CA PHE A 235 -4.99 -4.84 -22.01
C PHE A 235 -3.62 -5.00 -22.66
N ASP A 236 -2.61 -4.31 -22.11
CA ASP A 236 -1.22 -4.40 -22.56
C ASP A 236 -0.25 -4.76 -21.43
N PHE A 237 -0.71 -4.91 -20.19
CA PHE A 237 0.16 -5.22 -19.03
C PHE A 237 0.89 -6.58 -19.13
N MET A 238 0.49 -7.46 -20.05
CA MET A 238 1.19 -8.73 -20.33
C MET A 238 2.41 -8.54 -21.25
N THR A 239 2.42 -7.50 -22.09
CA THR A 239 3.38 -7.35 -23.19
C THR A 239 4.10 -6.01 -23.22
N GLY A 240 3.40 -4.92 -22.90
CA GLY A 240 3.88 -3.56 -23.03
C GLY A 240 4.31 -2.92 -21.72
N LEU A 241 4.68 -1.64 -21.83
CA LEU A 241 5.03 -0.76 -20.70
C LEU A 241 3.81 0.05 -20.20
N ARG A 242 2.61 -0.29 -20.68
CA ARG A 242 1.35 0.41 -20.40
C ARG A 242 0.30 -0.61 -19.95
N MET A 243 -0.75 -0.13 -19.29
CA MET A 243 -1.83 -1.00 -18.82
C MET A 243 -2.88 -1.28 -19.91
N THR A 244 -3.19 -0.28 -20.74
CA THR A 244 -4.26 -0.31 -21.76
C THR A 244 -3.71 -0.08 -23.17
N ASN A 245 -4.54 -0.31 -24.20
CA ASN A 245 -4.16 -0.17 -25.60
C ASN A 245 -5.23 0.56 -26.45
N ARG A 246 -4.99 0.70 -27.77
CA ARG A 246 -5.91 1.40 -28.69
C ARG A 246 -7.32 0.80 -28.78
N ALA A 247 -7.49 -0.50 -28.50
CA ALA A 247 -8.82 -1.10 -28.44
C ALA A 247 -9.57 -0.60 -27.21
N PHE A 248 -8.89 -0.46 -26.07
CA PHE A 248 -9.42 0.17 -24.86
C PHE A 248 -9.80 1.63 -25.12
N ASP A 249 -8.94 2.37 -25.81
CA ASP A 249 -9.20 3.77 -26.16
C ASP A 249 -10.50 3.91 -26.98
N ARG A 250 -10.68 3.05 -27.99
CA ARG A 250 -11.92 3.03 -28.78
C ARG A 250 -13.13 2.62 -27.95
N LEU A 251 -12.99 1.63 -27.06
CA LEU A 251 -14.08 1.14 -26.22
C LEU A 251 -14.66 2.25 -25.34
N PHE A 252 -13.80 3.10 -24.77
CA PHE A 252 -14.24 4.20 -23.92
C PHE A 252 -14.44 5.51 -24.66
N GLY A 253 -14.13 5.60 -25.96
CA GLY A 253 -14.37 6.80 -26.79
C GLY A 253 -13.26 7.86 -26.72
N GLY A 254 -12.00 7.49 -26.47
CA GLY A 254 -10.86 8.40 -26.53
C GLY A 254 -9.56 7.86 -25.94
N PRO A 255 -8.45 8.59 -26.04
CA PRO A 255 -7.19 8.20 -25.41
C PRO A 255 -7.25 8.32 -23.87
N PRO A 256 -6.29 7.75 -23.13
CA PRO A 256 -6.15 7.96 -21.70
C PRO A 256 -6.04 9.45 -21.35
N ARG A 257 -6.61 9.83 -20.21
CA ARG A 257 -6.49 11.20 -19.68
C ARG A 257 -5.01 11.50 -19.39
N LYS A 258 -4.55 12.69 -19.78
CA LYS A 258 -3.21 13.16 -19.39
C LYS A 258 -3.18 13.45 -17.87
N PRO A 259 -2.09 13.15 -17.15
CA PRO A 259 -1.96 13.52 -15.75
C PRO A 259 -2.21 15.02 -15.53
N GLU A 260 -2.81 15.37 -14.40
CA GLU A 260 -3.20 16.74 -14.01
C GLU A 260 -4.13 17.51 -14.98
N ALA A 261 -4.56 16.92 -16.10
CA ALA A 261 -5.59 17.50 -16.95
C ALA A 261 -6.94 17.60 -16.20
N GLU A 262 -7.87 18.37 -16.75
CA GLU A 262 -9.20 18.51 -16.16
C GLU A 262 -9.96 17.18 -16.07
N LEU A 263 -10.70 16.99 -14.98
CA LEU A 263 -11.63 15.87 -14.81
C LEU A 263 -12.97 16.26 -15.43
N THR A 264 -13.60 15.30 -16.11
CA THR A 264 -14.88 15.50 -16.80
C THR A 264 -15.90 14.51 -16.26
N GLN A 265 -17.19 14.74 -16.50
CA GLN A 265 -18.23 13.82 -16.06
C GLN A 265 -18.02 12.39 -16.58
N ARG A 266 -17.54 12.23 -17.83
CA ARG A 266 -17.17 10.92 -18.39
C ARG A 266 -16.12 10.20 -17.54
N HIS A 267 -15.12 10.90 -17.03
CA HIS A 267 -14.10 10.30 -16.15
C HIS A 267 -14.70 9.84 -14.82
N MET A 268 -15.63 10.60 -14.25
CA MET A 268 -16.34 10.25 -13.02
C MET A 268 -17.27 9.05 -13.24
N ASP A 269 -18.00 9.02 -14.37
CA ASP A 269 -18.89 7.92 -14.75
C ASP A 269 -18.09 6.61 -14.94
N ILE A 270 -16.90 6.68 -15.54
CA ILE A 270 -15.99 5.53 -15.64
C ILE A 270 -15.53 5.05 -14.24
N ALA A 271 -15.14 5.98 -13.36
CA ALA A 271 -14.75 5.65 -11.99
C ALA A 271 -15.90 5.00 -11.21
N ARG A 272 -17.13 5.54 -11.30
CA ARG A 272 -18.33 4.96 -10.68
C ARG A 272 -18.62 3.56 -11.19
N SER A 273 -18.53 3.38 -12.51
CA SER A 273 -18.78 2.11 -13.18
C SER A 273 -17.78 1.04 -12.75
N LEU A 274 -16.48 1.37 -12.70
CA LEU A 274 -15.44 0.47 -12.19
C LEU A 274 -15.70 0.07 -10.74
N GLN A 275 -16.02 1.04 -9.89
CA GLN A 275 -16.24 0.82 -8.47
C GLN A 275 -17.44 -0.12 -8.26
N ALA A 276 -18.55 0.09 -8.98
CA ALA A 276 -19.70 -0.82 -8.96
C ALA A 276 -19.37 -2.25 -9.42
N VAL A 277 -18.55 -2.41 -10.47
CA VAL A 277 -18.09 -3.73 -10.92
C VAL A 277 -17.19 -4.38 -9.87
N THR A 278 -16.27 -3.61 -9.28
CA THR A 278 -15.34 -4.11 -8.25
C THR A 278 -16.09 -4.63 -7.04
N GLU A 279 -17.07 -3.86 -6.55
CA GLU A 279 -17.95 -4.24 -5.45
C GLU A 279 -18.72 -5.54 -5.76
N GLU A 280 -19.23 -5.68 -6.98
CA GLU A 280 -19.99 -6.87 -7.39
C GLU A 280 -19.11 -8.12 -7.44
N VAL A 281 -17.90 -8.01 -8.00
CA VAL A 281 -16.93 -9.12 -8.06
C VAL A 281 -16.54 -9.54 -6.64
N MET A 282 -16.18 -8.56 -5.79
CA MET A 282 -15.82 -8.81 -4.39
C MET A 282 -16.94 -9.50 -3.60
N LEU A 283 -18.19 -9.06 -3.77
CA LEU A 283 -19.34 -9.66 -3.09
C LEU A 283 -19.59 -11.11 -3.52
N ARG A 284 -19.49 -11.42 -4.82
CA ARG A 284 -19.63 -12.80 -5.32
C ARG A 284 -18.51 -13.70 -4.81
N MET A 285 -17.27 -13.21 -4.79
CA MET A 285 -16.14 -13.95 -4.21
C MET A 285 -16.33 -14.21 -2.71
N ALA A 286 -16.85 -13.24 -1.96
CA ALA A 286 -17.17 -13.43 -0.54
C ALA A 286 -18.26 -14.49 -0.36
N ARG A 287 -19.35 -14.46 -1.15
CA ARG A 287 -20.39 -15.50 -1.12
C ARG A 287 -19.82 -16.88 -1.45
N ARG A 288 -18.96 -16.98 -2.46
CA ARG A 288 -18.26 -18.21 -2.80
C ARG A 288 -17.37 -18.71 -1.66
N ALA A 289 -16.67 -17.81 -0.99
CA ALA A 289 -15.86 -18.16 0.18
C ALA A 289 -16.72 -18.74 1.32
N HIS A 290 -17.91 -18.19 1.54
CA HIS A 290 -18.86 -18.74 2.51
C HIS A 290 -19.38 -20.12 2.09
N GLU A 291 -19.83 -20.27 0.84
CA GLU A 291 -20.31 -21.55 0.29
C GLU A 291 -19.27 -22.66 0.38
N LEU A 292 -18.01 -22.34 0.10
CA LEU A 292 -16.92 -23.31 0.05
C LEU A 292 -16.46 -23.76 1.44
N THR A 293 -16.50 -22.86 2.43
CA THR A 293 -15.91 -23.09 3.75
C THR A 293 -16.94 -23.37 4.84
N GLY A 294 -18.18 -22.89 4.68
CA GLY A 294 -19.23 -22.91 5.70
C GLY A 294 -18.94 -22.02 6.91
N GLU A 295 -17.92 -21.14 6.86
CA GLU A 295 -17.50 -20.34 8.00
C GLU A 295 -18.37 -19.10 8.20
N ARG A 296 -18.52 -18.69 9.46
CA ARG A 296 -19.37 -17.54 9.86
C ARG A 296 -18.69 -16.19 9.78
N HIS A 297 -17.35 -16.18 9.74
CA HIS A 297 -16.54 -14.97 9.68
C HIS A 297 -15.62 -14.98 8.45
N LEU A 298 -15.22 -13.79 8.00
CA LEU A 298 -14.33 -13.61 6.85
C LEU A 298 -13.10 -12.77 7.19
N CYS A 299 -11.92 -13.26 6.83
CA CYS A 299 -10.67 -12.51 6.85
C CYS A 299 -10.30 -12.04 5.43
N LEU A 300 -9.92 -10.76 5.30
CA LEU A 300 -9.62 -10.12 4.01
C LEU A 300 -8.17 -9.59 3.97
N ALA A 301 -7.46 -9.88 2.87
CA ALA A 301 -6.13 -9.35 2.56
C ALA A 301 -5.90 -9.17 1.04
N GLY A 302 -4.71 -8.71 0.66
CA GLY A 302 -4.34 -8.35 -0.70
C GLY A 302 -4.66 -6.87 -1.00
N GLY A 303 -3.98 -6.27 -1.98
CA GLY A 303 -4.08 -4.83 -2.24
C GLY A 303 -5.51 -4.33 -2.50
N VAL A 304 -6.38 -5.17 -3.06
CA VAL A 304 -7.79 -4.82 -3.34
C VAL A 304 -8.63 -4.78 -2.06
N ALA A 305 -8.25 -5.51 -1.00
CA ALA A 305 -8.92 -5.44 0.31
C ALA A 305 -8.79 -4.07 1.00
N LEU A 306 -7.96 -3.15 0.48
CA LEU A 306 -7.96 -1.73 0.88
C LEU A 306 -9.15 -0.94 0.32
N ASN A 307 -9.98 -1.55 -0.54
CA ASN A 307 -11.22 -0.98 -1.05
C ASN A 307 -12.32 -1.06 0.03
N CYS A 308 -12.34 -0.04 0.88
CA CYS A 308 -13.27 0.06 2.01
C CYS A 308 -14.75 0.16 1.60
N VAL A 309 -15.04 0.58 0.36
CA VAL A 309 -16.41 0.61 -0.19
C VAL A 309 -16.88 -0.82 -0.45
N GLY A 310 -16.05 -1.63 -1.12
CA GLY A 310 -16.29 -3.06 -1.33
C GLY A 310 -16.42 -3.83 -0.01
N ASN A 311 -15.54 -3.57 0.95
CA ASN A 311 -15.59 -4.21 2.28
C ASN A 311 -16.92 -3.90 3.00
N GLY A 312 -17.36 -2.64 3.00
CA GLY A 312 -18.64 -2.26 3.60
C GLY A 312 -19.83 -2.94 2.93
N ARG A 313 -19.77 -3.18 1.61
CA ARG A 313 -20.80 -3.95 0.89
C ARG A 313 -20.79 -5.43 1.25
N ILE A 314 -19.61 -6.05 1.37
CA ILE A 314 -19.48 -7.45 1.85
C ILE A 314 -20.11 -7.58 3.24
N LEU A 315 -19.76 -6.70 4.18
CA LEU A 315 -20.29 -6.76 5.54
C LEU A 315 -21.82 -6.70 5.59
N ARG A 316 -22.45 -5.87 4.75
CA ARG A 316 -23.91 -5.71 4.74
C ARG A 316 -24.67 -6.79 3.95
N GLU A 317 -24.10 -7.30 2.86
CA GLU A 317 -24.84 -8.09 1.85
C GLU A 317 -24.38 -9.55 1.71
N SER A 318 -23.30 -9.92 2.40
CA SER A 318 -22.80 -11.29 2.44
C SER A 318 -23.39 -12.05 3.64
N PRO A 319 -23.33 -13.40 3.65
CA PRO A 319 -23.82 -14.21 4.77
C PRO A 319 -22.88 -14.24 5.99
N PHE A 320 -21.77 -13.50 5.97
CA PHE A 320 -20.83 -13.45 7.11
C PHE A 320 -21.37 -12.57 8.24
N GLU A 321 -21.22 -13.03 9.47
CA GLU A 321 -21.63 -12.31 10.68
C GLU A 321 -20.68 -11.15 11.01
N LYS A 322 -19.38 -11.35 10.77
CA LYS A 322 -18.32 -10.36 10.99
C LYS A 322 -17.23 -10.50 9.94
N ILE A 323 -16.55 -9.39 9.63
CA ILE A 323 -15.37 -9.41 8.77
C ILE A 323 -14.18 -8.77 9.47
N TRP A 324 -12.98 -9.27 9.19
CA TRP A 324 -11.73 -8.67 9.66
C TRP A 324 -10.82 -8.41 8.46
N ILE A 325 -10.35 -7.18 8.33
CA ILE A 325 -9.53 -6.74 7.19
C ILE A 325 -8.16 -6.34 7.71
N GLN A 326 -7.10 -6.89 7.13
CA GLN A 326 -5.72 -6.59 7.52
C GLN A 326 -5.40 -5.09 7.31
N PRO A 327 -5.05 -4.31 8.36
CA PRO A 327 -4.62 -2.91 8.25
C PRO A 327 -3.58 -2.63 7.15
N ALA A 328 -2.60 -3.52 7.02
CA ALA A 328 -1.55 -3.48 6.00
C ALA A 328 -1.83 -4.49 4.87
N ALA A 329 -3.06 -4.52 4.34
CA ALA A 329 -3.55 -5.58 3.45
C ALA A 329 -2.71 -5.83 2.18
N GLY A 330 -2.03 -4.81 1.65
CA GLY A 330 -1.12 -4.93 0.50
C GLY A 330 0.21 -5.62 0.86
N ASP A 331 1.18 -5.57 -0.05
CA ASP A 331 2.43 -6.35 0.02
C ASP A 331 3.24 -6.16 1.31
N ALA A 332 3.13 -5.00 1.96
CA ALA A 332 3.74 -4.75 3.25
C ALA A 332 3.31 -5.79 4.31
N GLY A 333 2.02 -6.15 4.34
CA GLY A 333 1.48 -7.17 5.24
C GLY A 333 2.01 -8.57 4.98
N GLY A 334 2.58 -8.82 3.78
CA GLY A 334 3.27 -10.07 3.47
C GLY A 334 4.44 -10.37 4.40
N ALA A 335 5.14 -9.33 4.90
CA ALA A 335 6.19 -9.51 5.90
C ALA A 335 5.64 -10.10 7.20
N LEU A 336 4.51 -9.59 7.69
CA LEU A 336 3.83 -10.11 8.87
C LEU A 336 3.35 -11.55 8.65
N GLY A 337 2.69 -11.80 7.52
CA GLY A 337 2.20 -13.13 7.17
C GLY A 337 3.31 -14.18 7.09
N ALA A 338 4.44 -13.84 6.46
CA ALA A 338 5.59 -14.72 6.37
C ALA A 338 6.18 -15.08 7.75
N ALA A 339 6.28 -14.12 8.65
CA ALA A 339 6.74 -14.37 10.03
C ALA A 339 5.78 -15.30 10.79
N LEU A 340 4.47 -15.08 10.66
CA LEU A 340 3.45 -15.89 11.33
C LEU A 340 3.34 -17.31 10.75
N ILE A 341 3.58 -17.51 9.45
CA ILE A 341 3.76 -18.85 8.85
C ILE A 341 4.97 -19.53 9.47
N GLY A 342 6.07 -18.80 9.66
CA GLY A 342 7.25 -19.31 10.36
C GLY A 342 6.91 -19.86 11.74
N TRP A 343 6.11 -19.13 12.53
CA TRP A 343 5.70 -19.56 13.86
C TRP A 343 4.69 -20.73 13.82
N HIS A 344 3.58 -20.57 13.09
CA HIS A 344 2.45 -21.50 13.15
C HIS A 344 2.62 -22.74 12.28
N HIS A 345 3.13 -22.60 11.06
CA HIS A 345 3.25 -23.73 10.12
C HIS A 345 4.62 -24.39 10.21
N TYR A 346 5.69 -23.61 10.16
CA TYR A 346 7.05 -24.18 10.11
C TYR A 346 7.48 -24.75 11.47
N HIS A 347 7.17 -24.06 12.57
CA HIS A 347 7.46 -24.53 13.93
C HIS A 347 6.29 -25.26 14.61
N ASP A 348 5.17 -25.44 13.91
CA ASP A 348 3.94 -26.09 14.38
C ASP A 348 3.48 -25.60 15.77
N LYS A 349 3.52 -24.28 15.96
CA LYS A 349 3.11 -23.66 17.24
C LYS A 349 1.62 -23.36 17.25
N PRO A 350 0.94 -23.56 18.40
CA PRO A 350 -0.48 -23.27 18.52
C PRO A 350 -0.73 -21.77 18.35
N ARG A 351 -1.93 -21.44 17.88
CA ARG A 351 -2.44 -20.07 17.86
C ARG A 351 -3.24 -19.81 19.12
N VAL A 352 -3.00 -18.66 19.73
CA VAL A 352 -3.80 -18.13 20.84
C VAL A 352 -4.68 -17.03 20.29
N VAL A 353 -6.00 -17.18 20.47
CA VAL A 353 -6.99 -16.17 20.06
C VAL A 353 -7.43 -15.44 21.32
N ALA A 354 -7.41 -14.11 21.28
CA ALA A 354 -7.94 -13.29 22.38
C ALA A 354 -9.46 -13.16 22.27
N ASP A 355 -10.15 -13.12 23.42
CA ASP A 355 -11.62 -13.22 23.50
C ASP A 355 -12.38 -12.07 22.81
N SER A 356 -11.75 -10.91 22.58
CA SER A 356 -12.48 -9.71 22.09
C SER A 356 -11.69 -8.77 21.18
N SER A 357 -10.38 -8.94 21.02
CA SER A 357 -9.53 -8.04 20.22
C SER A 357 -8.63 -8.82 19.26
N ASP A 358 -8.32 -8.21 18.12
CA ASP A 358 -7.26 -8.72 17.26
C ASP A 358 -5.86 -8.50 17.89
N SER A 359 -4.85 -9.17 17.35
CA SER A 359 -3.47 -9.05 17.81
C SER A 359 -2.66 -7.99 17.03
N GLN A 360 -3.31 -7.13 16.25
CA GLN A 360 -2.62 -6.06 15.50
C GLN A 360 -2.28 -4.85 16.39
N HIS A 361 -2.78 -4.80 17.64
CA HIS A 361 -2.50 -3.72 18.60
C HIS A 361 -2.77 -2.32 18.03
N GLY A 362 -3.90 -2.14 17.35
CA GLY A 362 -4.22 -0.88 16.66
C GLY A 362 -3.32 -0.57 15.45
N SER A 363 -2.51 -1.54 15.02
CA SER A 363 -1.42 -1.42 14.07
C SER A 363 -0.28 -0.50 14.54
N PHE A 364 -0.16 -0.21 15.83
CA PHE A 364 0.91 0.63 16.39
C PHE A 364 2.21 -0.15 16.61
N LEU A 365 2.77 -0.67 15.51
CA LEU A 365 3.92 -1.58 15.50
C LEU A 365 5.23 -0.91 15.02
N GLY A 366 5.15 0.33 14.56
CA GLY A 366 6.29 1.13 14.08
C GLY A 366 7.00 1.90 15.20
N PRO A 367 8.03 2.68 14.86
CA PRO A 367 8.89 3.34 15.85
C PRO A 367 8.15 4.42 16.65
N ALA A 368 8.54 4.55 17.91
CA ALA A 368 8.23 5.70 18.76
C ALA A 368 9.49 6.56 18.96
N TYR A 369 9.31 7.85 19.23
CA TYR A 369 10.41 8.79 19.42
C TYR A 369 10.13 9.70 20.62
N ASP A 370 11.17 10.01 21.38
CA ASP A 370 11.16 11.10 22.33
C ASP A 370 11.38 12.43 21.60
N ALA A 371 10.36 13.31 21.66
CA ALA A 371 10.40 14.61 21.04
C ALA A 371 11.29 15.62 21.80
N ALA A 372 11.49 15.44 23.11
CA ALA A 372 12.22 16.39 23.94
C ALA A 372 13.69 16.54 23.47
N ALA A 373 14.34 15.41 23.18
CA ALA A 373 15.70 15.38 22.67
C ALA A 373 15.85 16.12 21.33
N PHE A 374 14.87 15.99 20.43
CA PHE A 374 14.83 16.72 19.16
C PHE A 374 14.68 18.23 19.38
N LEU A 375 13.69 18.64 20.18
CA LEU A 375 13.40 20.05 20.46
C LEU A 375 14.59 20.76 21.10
N HIS A 376 15.23 20.13 22.08
CA HIS A 376 16.42 20.67 22.73
C HIS A 376 17.60 20.81 21.76
N ARG A 377 17.86 19.77 20.96
CA ARG A 377 18.98 19.78 19.99
C ARG A 377 18.83 20.87 18.93
N GLU A 378 17.61 21.06 18.42
CA GLU A 378 17.33 22.06 17.38
C GLU A 378 16.96 23.45 17.96
N ASN A 379 16.96 23.61 19.29
CA ASN A 379 16.57 24.83 20.00
C ASN A 379 15.19 25.37 19.56
N ILE A 380 14.21 24.48 19.46
CA ILE A 380 12.85 24.81 19.03
C ILE A 380 12.01 25.17 20.26
N ALA A 381 11.45 26.38 20.27
CA ALA A 381 10.53 26.81 21.31
C ALA A 381 9.21 26.01 21.22
N ALA A 382 8.83 25.37 22.32
CA ALA A 382 7.57 24.64 22.45
C ALA A 382 7.02 24.78 23.87
N THR A 383 5.70 24.75 24.01
CA THR A 383 5.03 24.72 25.32
C THR A 383 4.86 23.27 25.73
N GLN A 384 5.48 22.87 26.85
CA GLN A 384 5.25 21.54 27.44
C GLN A 384 3.94 21.55 28.22
N LEU A 385 3.10 20.55 27.99
CA LEU A 385 1.80 20.36 28.63
C LEU A 385 1.74 18.99 29.32
N SER A 386 1.01 18.91 30.44
CA SER A 386 0.58 17.61 30.97
C SER A 386 -0.41 16.95 30.01
N ASP A 387 -0.66 15.64 30.19
CA ASP A 387 -1.63 14.93 29.33
C ASP A 387 -3.06 15.49 29.48
N ASP A 388 -3.45 15.86 30.70
CA ASP A 388 -4.74 16.49 30.99
C ASP A 388 -4.89 17.86 30.30
N GLU A 389 -3.83 18.68 30.36
CA GLU A 389 -3.81 20.01 29.72
C GLU A 389 -3.78 19.90 28.19
N LEU A 390 -3.06 18.93 27.64
CA LEU A 390 -2.90 18.77 26.20
C LEU A 390 -4.26 18.55 25.52
N GLY A 391 -5.06 17.61 26.03
CA GLY A 391 -6.39 17.32 25.46
C GLY A 391 -7.30 18.55 25.48
N SER A 392 -7.32 19.27 26.61
CA SER A 392 -8.12 20.50 26.76
C SER A 392 -7.63 21.63 25.84
N ARG A 393 -6.32 21.85 25.75
CA ARG A 393 -5.73 22.89 24.91
C ARG A 393 -5.97 22.61 23.43
N VAL A 394 -5.65 21.40 22.97
CA VAL A 394 -5.77 21.01 21.55
C VAL A 394 -7.22 20.95 21.11
N SER A 395 -8.14 20.46 21.95
CA SER A 395 -9.58 20.50 21.63
C SER A 395 -10.10 21.93 21.47
N GLY A 396 -9.63 22.88 22.29
CA GLY A 396 -9.94 24.31 22.11
C GLY A 396 -9.41 24.90 20.80
N LEU A 397 -8.20 24.52 20.38
CA LEU A 397 -7.63 24.94 19.09
C LEU A 397 -8.44 24.37 17.91
N LEU A 398 -8.78 23.09 17.96
CA LEU A 398 -9.59 22.43 16.93
C LEU A 398 -10.97 23.11 16.82
N GLU A 399 -11.63 23.40 17.94
CA GLU A 399 -12.91 24.12 17.98
C GLU A 399 -12.82 25.50 17.29
N GLN A 400 -11.69 26.20 17.41
CA GLN A 400 -11.43 27.48 16.75
C GLN A 400 -11.23 27.35 15.23
N GLY A 401 -11.11 26.13 14.71
CA GLY A 401 -10.90 25.84 13.28
C GLY A 401 -9.42 25.73 12.89
N GLU A 402 -8.55 25.60 13.88
CA GLU A 402 -7.12 25.38 13.68
C GLU A 402 -6.84 23.94 13.22
N VAL A 403 -5.84 23.79 12.37
CA VAL A 403 -5.35 22.52 11.87
C VAL A 403 -4.14 22.11 12.68
N VAL A 404 -4.19 20.93 13.28
CA VAL A 404 -3.18 20.44 14.21
C VAL A 404 -2.46 19.24 13.61
N GLY A 405 -1.15 19.34 13.42
CA GLY A 405 -0.28 18.18 13.21
C GLY A 405 -0.14 17.41 14.53
N TRP A 406 -0.47 16.13 14.54
CA TRP A 406 -0.52 15.28 15.73
C TRP A 406 0.46 14.12 15.61
N PHE A 407 1.50 14.16 16.44
CA PHE A 407 2.57 13.16 16.48
C PHE A 407 2.71 12.61 17.91
N GLN A 408 2.43 11.32 18.09
CA GLN A 408 2.59 10.65 19.38
C GLN A 408 2.87 9.15 19.24
N GLY A 409 3.46 8.54 20.27
CA GLY A 409 3.56 7.08 20.39
C GLY A 409 4.18 6.36 19.18
N ARG A 410 3.91 5.05 19.11
CA ARG A 410 4.36 4.15 18.05
C ARG A 410 3.65 4.45 16.73
N MET A 411 4.39 4.47 15.65
CA MET A 411 3.83 4.70 14.31
C MET A 411 2.92 3.56 13.84
N GLU A 412 1.90 3.89 13.06
CA GLU A 412 1.00 2.94 12.41
C GLU A 412 1.71 2.11 11.32
N PHE A 413 1.46 0.81 11.27
CA PHE A 413 1.83 -0.08 10.18
C PHE A 413 0.70 -0.17 9.14
N GLY A 414 1.02 0.09 7.87
CA GLY A 414 0.04 0.19 6.79
C GLY A 414 -0.18 1.63 6.29
N PRO A 415 -1.12 1.83 5.34
CA PRO A 415 -1.22 3.08 4.58
C PRO A 415 -2.07 4.17 5.25
N ARG A 416 -2.73 3.89 6.38
CA ARG A 416 -3.64 4.82 7.05
C ARG A 416 -2.99 5.40 8.31
N ALA A 417 -3.24 6.68 8.58
CA ALA A 417 -2.97 7.25 9.89
C ALA A 417 -4.17 7.03 10.79
N LEU A 418 -3.92 6.57 12.00
CA LEU A 418 -4.89 6.08 12.97
C LEU A 418 -4.75 6.81 14.31
N GLY A 419 -4.28 8.05 14.29
CA GLY A 419 -4.17 8.90 15.49
C GLY A 419 -2.76 9.04 16.06
N ASN A 420 -1.71 8.52 15.40
CA ASN A 420 -0.32 8.66 15.88
C ASN A 420 0.56 9.46 14.93
N ARG A 421 0.28 9.45 13.62
CA ARG A 421 0.90 10.33 12.61
C ARG A 421 -0.20 11.01 11.79
N SER A 422 -0.94 11.91 12.43
CA SER A 422 -2.21 12.43 11.91
C SER A 422 -2.22 13.95 11.75
N ILE A 423 -3.04 14.46 10.83
CA ILE A 423 -3.43 15.88 10.78
C ILE A 423 -4.90 15.93 11.14
N LEU A 424 -5.22 16.76 12.14
CA LEU A 424 -6.53 16.84 12.75
C LEU A 424 -7.22 18.16 12.40
N GLY A 425 -8.55 18.14 12.38
CA GLY A 425 -9.39 19.31 12.17
C GLY A 425 -10.82 19.09 12.65
N ASP A 426 -11.56 20.19 12.83
CA ASP A 426 -12.97 20.17 13.23
C ASP A 426 -13.88 19.75 12.05
N PRO A 427 -14.61 18.62 12.15
CA PRO A 427 -15.44 18.11 11.07
C PRO A 427 -16.69 18.93 10.81
N ARG A 428 -17.11 19.78 11.75
CA ARG A 428 -18.34 20.57 11.70
C ARG A 428 -18.24 21.78 10.77
N ARG A 429 -16.99 22.21 10.47
CA ARG A 429 -16.70 23.39 9.65
C ARG A 429 -16.68 23.04 8.17
N SER A 430 -17.48 23.75 7.37
CA SER A 430 -17.60 23.51 5.92
C SER A 430 -16.29 23.79 5.18
N GLU A 431 -15.50 24.76 5.64
CA GLU A 431 -14.26 25.18 5.00
C GLU A 431 -13.08 24.24 5.30
N MET A 432 -13.22 23.34 6.29
CA MET A 432 -12.11 22.49 6.76
C MET A 432 -11.62 21.53 5.66
N GLN A 433 -12.52 20.99 4.84
CA GLN A 433 -12.14 20.13 3.73
C GLN A 433 -11.28 20.88 2.70
N GLU A 434 -11.68 22.10 2.33
CA GLU A 434 -10.94 22.95 1.39
C GLU A 434 -9.59 23.39 1.98
N LYS A 435 -9.58 23.83 3.26
CA LYS A 435 -8.35 24.20 3.99
C LYS A 435 -7.35 23.03 3.96
N LEU A 436 -7.78 21.83 4.34
CA LEU A 436 -6.90 20.65 4.36
C LEU A 436 -6.43 20.23 2.96
N ASN A 437 -7.31 20.20 1.94
CA ASN A 437 -6.90 19.73 0.60
C ASN A 437 -5.96 20.71 -0.11
N LEU A 438 -6.23 22.02 -0.05
CA LEU A 438 -5.49 23.03 -0.80
C LEU A 438 -4.27 23.55 -0.04
N LYS A 439 -4.43 23.91 1.24
CA LYS A 439 -3.37 24.61 2.01
C LYS A 439 -2.42 23.68 2.74
N ILE A 440 -2.86 22.45 3.03
CA ILE A 440 -2.06 21.47 3.78
C ILE A 440 -1.56 20.35 2.89
N LYS A 441 -2.46 19.77 2.07
CA LYS A 441 -2.15 18.57 1.29
C LYS A 441 -1.68 18.84 -0.13
N PHE A 442 -1.93 20.04 -0.66
CA PHE A 442 -1.60 20.43 -2.03
C PHE A 442 -2.11 19.38 -3.05
N ARG A 443 -3.38 18.98 -2.90
CA ARG A 443 -3.99 17.89 -3.69
C ARG A 443 -5.41 18.23 -4.16
N GLU A 444 -5.99 17.32 -4.95
CA GLU A 444 -7.30 17.49 -5.55
C GLU A 444 -8.41 17.72 -4.50
N SER A 445 -9.33 18.64 -4.80
CA SER A 445 -10.35 19.13 -3.87
C SER A 445 -11.41 18.06 -3.52
N PHE A 446 -11.68 17.11 -4.41
CA PHE A 446 -12.70 16.07 -4.24
C PHE A 446 -12.32 14.95 -3.28
N ARG A 447 -11.09 14.97 -2.74
CA ARG A 447 -10.55 13.94 -1.86
C ARG A 447 -11.25 14.00 -0.49
N PRO A 448 -12.01 12.97 -0.09
CA PRO A 448 -12.65 12.95 1.21
C PRO A 448 -11.61 12.82 2.33
N PHE A 449 -11.99 13.24 3.53
CA PHE A 449 -11.27 12.94 4.77
C PHE A 449 -12.04 11.91 5.59
N ALA A 450 -11.31 11.19 6.45
CA ALA A 450 -11.91 10.17 7.30
C ALA A 450 -12.29 10.77 8.65
N PRO A 451 -13.46 10.43 9.23
CA PRO A 451 -13.74 10.71 10.62
C PRO A 451 -13.01 9.72 11.53
N ALA A 452 -12.44 10.22 12.62
CA ALA A 452 -12.13 9.46 13.82
C ALA A 452 -13.20 9.74 14.88
N VAL A 453 -13.80 8.71 15.44
CA VAL A 453 -14.92 8.80 16.39
C VAL A 453 -14.66 7.90 17.59
N ILE A 454 -15.10 8.36 18.76
CA ILE A 454 -15.16 7.54 19.99
C ILE A 454 -15.98 6.28 19.70
N GLU A 455 -15.42 5.10 19.96
CA GLU A 455 -16.02 3.82 19.56
C GLU A 455 -17.45 3.65 20.10
N GLU A 456 -17.66 3.99 21.36
CA GLU A 456 -18.94 3.88 22.07
C GLU A 456 -20.00 4.85 21.51
N ARG A 457 -19.57 5.91 20.81
CA ARG A 457 -20.42 6.94 20.21
C ARG A 457 -20.50 6.84 18.68
N ALA A 458 -19.86 5.83 18.08
CA ALA A 458 -19.78 5.70 16.63
C ALA A 458 -21.16 5.60 15.98
N ASN A 459 -22.08 4.85 16.60
CA ASN A 459 -23.45 4.62 16.10
C ASN A 459 -24.39 5.83 16.24
N ASP A 460 -24.00 6.84 17.02
CA ASP A 460 -24.71 8.13 17.05
C ASP A 460 -24.43 8.94 15.78
N CYS A 461 -23.32 8.67 15.11
CA CYS A 461 -22.84 9.45 13.96
C CYS A 461 -22.90 8.71 12.63
N PHE A 462 -22.63 7.40 12.64
CA PHE A 462 -22.53 6.56 11.44
C PHE A 462 -23.33 5.27 11.61
N ASP A 463 -23.88 4.76 10.53
CA ASP A 463 -24.59 3.48 10.51
C ASP A 463 -23.58 2.33 10.36
N LEU A 464 -23.03 1.87 11.50
CA LEU A 464 -22.04 0.81 11.59
C LEU A 464 -22.61 -0.42 12.34
N SER A 465 -22.41 -1.60 11.76
CA SER A 465 -22.76 -2.87 12.44
C SER A 465 -21.66 -3.36 13.38
N GLU A 466 -20.42 -2.91 13.20
CA GLU A 466 -19.26 -3.27 14.03
C GLU A 466 -18.22 -2.13 14.07
N PRO A 467 -17.28 -2.15 15.04
CA PRO A 467 -16.17 -1.21 15.09
C PRO A 467 -15.31 -1.23 13.81
N SER A 468 -14.73 -0.07 13.45
CA SER A 468 -13.85 0.10 12.29
C SER A 468 -12.54 0.76 12.71
N PRO A 469 -11.67 0.08 13.48
CA PRO A 469 -10.47 0.71 14.05
C PRO A 469 -9.42 1.13 13.00
N TYR A 470 -9.49 0.57 11.78
CA TYR A 470 -8.45 0.70 10.76
C TYR A 470 -8.82 1.57 9.55
N MET A 471 -9.97 2.25 9.57
CA MET A 471 -10.50 2.99 8.41
C MET A 471 -10.66 2.13 7.14
N LEU A 472 -11.10 0.89 7.31
CA LEU A 472 -11.29 -0.10 6.23
C LEU A 472 -12.77 -0.40 5.94
N LEU A 473 -13.69 0.25 6.65
CA LEU A 473 -15.12 0.22 6.39
C LEU A 473 -15.65 1.61 6.02
N VAL A 474 -16.68 1.62 5.18
CA VAL A 474 -17.46 2.80 4.82
C VAL A 474 -18.87 2.62 5.35
N ALA A 475 -19.36 3.63 6.07
CA ALA A 475 -20.69 3.67 6.62
C ALA A 475 -21.41 4.95 6.18
N PRO A 476 -22.74 4.89 5.95
CA PRO A 476 -23.56 6.09 5.83
C PRO A 476 -23.49 6.93 7.11
N VAL A 477 -23.49 8.25 6.97
CA VAL A 477 -23.78 9.16 8.08
C VAL A 477 -25.24 8.97 8.49
N ARG A 478 -25.50 8.95 9.80
CA ARG A 478 -26.84 8.84 10.40
C ARG A 478 -27.80 9.87 9.80
N GLU A 479 -29.03 9.46 9.50
CA GLU A 479 -30.01 10.29 8.80
C GLU A 479 -30.30 11.59 9.54
N GLU A 480 -30.30 11.54 10.88
CA GLU A 480 -30.55 12.66 11.78
C GLU A 480 -29.47 13.75 11.67
N LEU A 481 -28.28 13.40 11.21
CA LEU A 481 -27.17 14.34 10.99
C LEU A 481 -27.14 14.87 9.54
N ARG A 482 -27.94 14.31 8.63
CA ARG A 482 -28.00 14.76 7.23
C ARG A 482 -28.80 16.05 7.14
N ILE A 483 -28.26 17.01 6.40
CA ILE A 483 -28.95 18.26 6.09
C ILE A 483 -29.62 18.05 4.74
N CYS A 484 -30.95 18.02 4.76
CA CYS A 484 -31.76 17.90 3.56
C CYS A 484 -31.53 19.13 2.68
N SER A 485 -30.71 18.99 1.65
CA SER A 485 -30.50 20.05 0.70
C SER A 485 -31.74 20.14 -0.20
N ARG A 486 -32.72 20.97 0.17
CA ARG A 486 -33.77 21.41 -0.75
C ARG A 486 -33.16 22.38 -1.76
N GLY A 487 -32.39 21.85 -2.70
CA GLY A 487 -32.08 22.44 -3.99
C GLY A 487 -32.25 21.34 -5.02
N PRO A 488 -32.35 21.63 -6.33
CA PRO A 488 -32.42 20.57 -7.32
C PRO A 488 -31.13 19.74 -7.20
N VAL A 489 -31.20 18.63 -6.48
CA VAL A 489 -30.38 17.48 -6.79
C VAL A 489 -30.95 17.04 -8.12
N GLY A 490 -30.45 17.63 -9.21
CA GLY A 490 -30.68 17.07 -10.51
C GLY A 490 -30.33 15.61 -10.36
N ARG A 491 -31.33 14.73 -10.57
CA ARG A 491 -31.02 13.35 -10.91
C ARG A 491 -29.96 13.44 -11.99
N VAL A 492 -28.85 12.73 -11.82
CA VAL A 492 -27.83 12.74 -12.85
C VAL A 492 -28.49 12.20 -14.13
N GLY A 493 -28.73 13.07 -15.10
CA GLY A 493 -29.50 12.70 -16.28
C GLY A 493 -30.20 13.80 -17.08
N GLU A 494 -30.40 15.01 -16.56
CA GLU A 494 -31.24 16.01 -17.28
C GLU A 494 -30.53 17.22 -17.89
N THR A 495 -29.19 17.33 -17.81
CA THR A 495 -28.44 18.37 -18.54
C THR A 495 -27.22 17.81 -19.30
N PRO A 496 -26.96 18.26 -20.56
CA PRO A 496 -25.75 17.89 -21.28
C PRO A 496 -24.56 18.68 -20.74
N GLU A 497 -23.47 17.95 -20.44
CA GLU A 497 -22.14 18.45 -20.07
C GLU A 497 -22.10 19.40 -18.85
N GLU A 498 -21.96 18.81 -17.65
CA GLU A 498 -21.66 19.57 -16.43
C GLU A 498 -20.38 20.40 -16.62
N SER A 499 -20.48 21.70 -16.36
CA SER A 499 -19.34 22.61 -16.39
C SER A 499 -18.43 22.38 -15.17
N PRO A 500 -17.14 22.76 -15.23
CA PRO A 500 -16.24 22.69 -14.07
C PRO A 500 -16.76 23.46 -12.84
N SER A 501 -17.53 24.52 -13.07
CA SER A 501 -18.25 25.26 -12.02
C SER A 501 -19.31 24.42 -11.30
N ASP A 502 -20.00 23.52 -12.00
CA ASP A 502 -21.04 22.66 -11.42
C ASP A 502 -20.43 21.59 -10.51
N PHE A 503 -19.30 21.00 -10.93
CA PHE A 503 -18.54 20.06 -10.10
C PHE A 503 -18.05 20.70 -8.80
N MET A 504 -17.48 21.90 -8.88
CA MET A 504 -17.02 22.63 -7.69
C MET A 504 -18.18 23.05 -6.79
N ALA A 505 -19.34 23.40 -7.36
CA ALA A 505 -20.54 23.70 -6.58
C ALA A 505 -21.04 22.45 -5.82
N ARG A 506 -21.08 21.28 -6.49
CA ARG A 506 -21.47 19.99 -5.86
C ARG A 506 -20.53 19.60 -4.71
N LEU A 507 -19.23 19.88 -4.86
CA LEU A 507 -18.22 19.62 -3.84
C LEU A 507 -18.40 20.50 -2.60
N LYS A 508 -18.74 21.79 -2.80
CA LYS A 508 -18.86 22.78 -1.71
C LYS A 508 -20.20 22.70 -0.96
N GLN A 509 -21.13 21.87 -1.42
CA GLN A 509 -22.43 21.73 -0.80
C GLN A 509 -22.33 21.08 0.59
N ARG A 510 -22.87 21.75 1.60
CA ARG A 510 -22.98 21.20 2.95
C ARG A 510 -24.07 20.13 2.99
N ARG A 511 -23.71 18.89 3.33
CA ARG A 511 -24.63 17.72 3.32
C ARG A 511 -25.01 17.20 4.69
N SER A 512 -24.24 17.53 5.72
CA SER A 512 -24.50 17.06 7.08
C SER A 512 -24.03 18.10 8.09
N THR A 513 -24.29 17.82 9.36
CA THR A 513 -23.68 18.54 10.49
C THR A 513 -22.17 18.29 10.59
N LEU A 514 -21.64 17.28 9.90
CA LEU A 514 -20.22 16.91 9.82
C LEU A 514 -19.68 17.02 8.37
N PRO A 515 -19.75 18.21 7.73
CA PRO A 515 -19.50 18.35 6.31
C PRO A 515 -18.09 17.96 5.86
N ALA A 516 -17.05 18.14 6.69
CA ALA A 516 -15.68 17.89 6.25
C ALA A 516 -15.34 16.39 6.05
N VAL A 517 -16.14 15.51 6.65
CA VAL A 517 -15.97 14.05 6.64
C VAL A 517 -17.09 13.31 5.91
N THR A 518 -18.09 14.04 5.40
CA THR A 518 -19.25 13.47 4.70
C THR A 518 -19.03 13.57 3.19
N HIS A 519 -19.12 12.44 2.49
CA HIS A 519 -19.01 12.41 1.03
C HIS A 519 -20.33 12.82 0.35
N VAL A 520 -20.31 13.00 -0.97
CA VAL A 520 -21.46 13.42 -1.79
C VAL A 520 -22.64 12.45 -1.70
N ASP A 521 -22.37 11.17 -1.46
CA ASP A 521 -23.35 10.10 -1.27
C ASP A 521 -23.71 9.84 0.19
N TYR A 522 -23.39 10.80 1.09
CA TYR A 522 -23.60 10.71 2.54
C TYR A 522 -22.79 9.60 3.24
N SER A 523 -21.81 9.00 2.58
CA SER A 523 -20.93 8.02 3.19
C SER A 523 -19.71 8.66 3.87
N ALA A 524 -19.11 7.93 4.81
CA ALA A 524 -17.85 8.27 5.46
C ALA A 524 -17.01 7.01 5.72
N ARG A 525 -15.68 7.16 5.64
CA ARG A 525 -14.72 6.07 5.90
C ARG A 525 -14.21 6.15 7.33
N VAL A 526 -14.83 5.41 8.24
CA VAL A 526 -14.78 5.67 9.68
C VAL A 526 -13.60 4.97 10.37
N GLN A 527 -12.93 5.69 11.28
CA GLN A 527 -12.09 5.13 12.33
C GLN A 527 -12.85 5.15 13.66
N THR A 528 -13.09 3.99 14.27
CA THR A 528 -13.46 3.93 15.69
C THR A 528 -12.22 3.96 16.57
N VAL A 529 -12.28 4.66 17.69
CA VAL A 529 -11.16 4.82 18.62
C VAL A 529 -11.60 4.36 19.99
N SER A 530 -10.96 3.31 20.50
CA SER A 530 -11.15 2.80 21.86
C SER A 530 -10.04 3.28 22.78
N ALA A 531 -10.39 3.52 24.05
CA ALA A 531 -9.43 3.86 25.10
C ALA A 531 -8.38 2.75 25.32
N ALA A 532 -8.72 1.48 25.05
CA ALA A 532 -7.80 0.35 25.20
C ALA A 532 -6.68 0.36 24.15
N THR A 533 -6.95 0.89 22.95
CA THR A 533 -6.04 0.82 21.81
C THR A 533 -5.23 2.10 21.62
N ASN A 534 -5.86 3.27 21.80
CA ASN A 534 -5.18 4.56 21.70
C ASN A 534 -5.71 5.56 22.75
N PRO A 535 -5.32 5.42 24.02
CA PRO A 535 -5.88 6.20 25.12
C PRO A 535 -5.71 7.70 24.91
N ARG A 536 -4.54 8.14 24.47
CA ARG A 536 -4.27 9.58 24.27
C ARG A 536 -5.14 10.20 23.18
N PHE A 537 -5.37 9.48 22.08
CA PHE A 537 -6.23 9.98 21.01
C PHE A 537 -7.71 9.92 21.40
N TYR A 538 -8.10 8.90 22.18
CA TYR A 538 -9.41 8.80 22.81
C TYR A 538 -9.68 9.97 23.76
N ASP A 539 -8.70 10.36 24.58
CA ASP A 539 -8.83 11.48 25.52
C ASP A 539 -8.99 12.82 24.79
N LEU A 540 -8.26 13.02 23.68
CA LEU A 540 -8.44 14.19 22.83
C LEU A 540 -9.86 14.25 22.23
N LEU A 541 -10.34 13.14 21.68
CA LEU A 541 -11.71 13.04 21.16
C LEU A 541 -12.75 13.33 22.25
N SER A 542 -12.56 12.75 23.44
CA SER A 542 -13.43 12.96 24.60
C SER A 542 -13.41 14.41 25.09
N ALA A 543 -12.24 15.05 25.10
CA ALA A 543 -12.10 16.47 25.42
C ALA A 543 -12.81 17.36 24.38
N PHE A 544 -12.66 17.03 23.09
CA PHE A 544 -13.37 17.71 22.01
C PHE A 544 -14.88 17.54 22.12
N GLU A 545 -15.35 16.33 22.42
CA GLU A 545 -16.77 16.07 22.65
C GLU A 545 -17.32 16.88 23.82
N ARG A 546 -16.65 16.87 24.98
CA ARG A 546 -17.08 17.66 26.16
C ARG A 546 -17.21 19.15 25.85
N ARG A 547 -16.37 19.69 24.96
CA ARG A 547 -16.42 21.09 24.55
C ARG A 547 -17.50 21.38 23.53
N THR A 548 -17.74 20.47 22.59
CA THR A 548 -18.44 20.77 21.34
C THR A 548 -19.75 19.98 21.14
N GLY A 549 -19.99 18.96 21.95
CA GLY A 549 -21.03 17.95 21.76
C GLY A 549 -20.75 16.98 20.59
N CYS A 550 -19.57 17.06 19.96
CA CYS A 550 -19.23 16.25 18.78
C CYS A 550 -18.14 15.22 19.13
N PRO A 551 -18.42 13.90 19.06
CA PRO A 551 -17.44 12.85 19.35
C PRO A 551 -16.49 12.54 18.19
N VAL A 552 -16.47 13.40 17.16
CA VAL A 552 -15.78 13.17 15.88
C VAL A 552 -14.72 14.23 15.62
N LEU A 553 -13.55 13.79 15.12
CA LEU A 553 -12.54 14.65 14.50
C LEU A 553 -12.26 14.25 13.06
N VAL A 554 -11.83 15.19 12.24
CA VAL A 554 -11.19 14.88 10.97
C VAL A 554 -9.84 14.21 11.26
N ASN A 555 -9.57 13.07 10.64
CA ASN A 555 -8.26 12.42 10.66
C ASN A 555 -7.76 12.18 9.22
N THR A 556 -6.53 12.61 8.94
CA THR A 556 -5.83 12.35 7.69
C THR A 556 -4.35 12.11 7.93
N SER A 557 -3.68 11.40 7.01
CA SER A 557 -2.26 11.05 7.14
C SER A 557 -1.39 12.28 7.37
N PHE A 558 -0.36 12.23 8.20
CA PHE A 558 0.56 13.37 8.36
C PHE A 558 1.67 13.32 7.32
N ASN A 559 1.45 14.00 6.19
CA ASN A 559 2.36 14.13 5.04
C ASN A 559 1.83 15.16 4.03
N VAL A 560 2.58 15.39 2.95
CA VAL A 560 2.11 16.12 1.76
C VAL A 560 2.02 15.19 0.54
N ARG A 561 1.47 15.69 -0.57
CA ARG A 561 1.39 14.93 -1.83
C ARG A 561 2.77 14.45 -2.26
N GLY A 562 2.89 13.13 -2.50
CA GLY A 562 4.11 12.51 -3.03
C GLY A 562 5.07 11.97 -1.97
N GLU A 563 4.85 12.29 -0.70
CA GLU A 563 5.69 11.84 0.41
C GLU A 563 4.98 10.75 1.26
N PRO A 564 5.74 9.83 1.88
CA PRO A 564 5.19 8.94 2.90
C PRO A 564 4.83 9.71 4.19
N PRO A 565 3.88 9.21 5.02
CA PRO A 565 3.69 9.63 6.40
C PRO A 565 4.99 9.94 7.15
N VAL A 566 5.02 11.03 7.92
CA VAL A 566 6.17 11.44 8.73
C VAL A 566 6.52 10.34 9.74
N CYS A 567 7.82 10.05 9.90
CA CYS A 567 8.29 8.99 10.79
C CYS A 567 8.88 9.58 12.07
N THR A 568 9.84 10.51 11.92
CA THR A 568 10.57 11.14 13.03
C THR A 568 9.96 12.50 13.44
N PRO A 569 10.29 13.03 14.63
CA PRO A 569 9.93 14.39 15.02
C PRO A 569 10.43 15.46 14.03
N GLU A 570 11.61 15.24 13.44
CA GLU A 570 12.17 16.13 12.42
C GLU A 570 11.33 16.12 11.13
N ASP A 571 10.89 14.95 10.68
CA ASP A 571 9.99 14.85 9.52
C ASP A 571 8.67 15.58 9.78
N ALA A 572 8.10 15.43 10.98
CA ALA A 572 6.87 16.09 11.40
C ALA A 572 7.04 17.62 11.44
N TYR A 573 8.13 18.11 12.04
CA TYR A 573 8.47 19.53 12.10
C TYR A 573 8.72 20.14 10.72
N ARG A 574 9.46 19.44 9.85
CA ARG A 574 9.72 19.87 8.47
C ARG A 574 8.41 19.95 7.66
N CYS A 575 7.54 18.96 7.80
CA CYS A 575 6.23 18.95 7.16
C CYS A 575 5.35 20.10 7.68
N PHE A 576 5.35 20.32 9.01
CA PHE A 576 4.67 21.44 9.66
C PHE A 576 5.10 22.79 9.13
N LEU A 577 6.42 23.02 8.99
CA LEU A 577 6.92 24.29 8.46
C LEU A 577 6.54 24.53 7.00
N ARG A 578 6.50 23.49 6.17
CA ARG A 578 6.20 23.56 4.73
C ARG A 578 4.71 23.60 4.36
N THR A 579 3.81 23.53 5.33
CA THR A 579 2.37 23.50 5.12
C THR A 579 1.68 24.59 5.92
N ASP A 580 0.44 24.95 5.62
CA ASP A 580 -0.29 25.96 6.40
C ASP A 580 -0.96 25.37 7.66
N MET A 581 -0.34 24.38 8.31
CA MET A 581 -0.82 23.89 9.61
C MET A 581 -0.55 24.97 10.66
N ASP A 582 -1.50 25.13 11.58
CA ASP A 582 -1.49 26.20 12.56
C ASP A 582 -0.66 25.79 13.79
N TYR A 583 -0.81 24.53 14.22
CA TYR A 583 -0.10 23.97 15.37
C TYR A 583 0.51 22.59 15.10
N LEU A 584 1.57 22.27 15.83
CA LEU A 584 2.17 20.94 15.86
C LEU A 584 2.27 20.45 17.29
N VAL A 585 1.75 19.25 17.54
CA VAL A 585 1.93 18.48 18.76
C VAL A 585 2.98 17.41 18.51
N LEU A 586 4.06 17.44 19.28
CA LEU A 586 5.09 16.39 19.36
C LEU A 586 5.09 15.79 20.75
N GLY A 587 4.38 14.68 20.96
CA GLY A 587 4.16 14.13 22.30
C GLY A 587 3.44 15.14 23.19
N ASN A 588 4.12 15.65 24.21
CA ASN A 588 3.60 16.59 25.20
C ASN A 588 3.92 18.06 24.87
N PHE A 589 4.53 18.32 23.71
CA PHE A 589 4.99 19.64 23.33
C PHE A 589 4.12 20.23 22.24
N LEU A 590 3.57 21.41 22.50
CA LEU A 590 2.77 22.19 21.55
C LEU A 590 3.62 23.32 20.96
N ILE A 591 3.70 23.36 19.63
CA ILE A 591 4.37 24.42 18.87
C ILE A 591 3.29 25.23 18.15
N ASP A 592 3.32 26.54 18.35
CA ASP A 592 2.45 27.51 17.68
C ASP A 592 3.22 28.18 16.53
N LYS A 593 2.75 27.98 15.29
CA LYS A 593 3.42 28.53 14.11
C LYS A 593 3.47 30.06 14.12
N ALA A 594 2.46 30.72 14.69
CA ALA A 594 2.34 32.18 14.70
C ALA A 594 3.39 32.85 15.59
N THR A 595 3.89 32.15 16.61
CA THR A 595 4.96 32.63 17.49
C THR A 595 6.37 32.47 16.90
N MET A 596 6.50 31.76 15.78
CA MET A 596 7.79 31.51 15.13
C MET A 596 8.25 32.72 14.31
N SER A 597 9.56 32.95 14.24
CA SER A 597 10.10 34.02 13.40
C SER A 597 9.81 33.76 11.91
N ARG A 598 9.61 34.84 11.14
CA ARG A 598 9.40 34.76 9.68
C ARG A 598 10.57 34.12 8.93
N GLU A 599 11.76 34.12 9.54
CA GLU A 599 12.97 33.52 8.97
C GLU A 599 13.03 32.01 9.21
N ALA A 600 12.63 31.54 10.40
CA ALA A 600 12.51 30.12 10.74
C ALA A 600 11.43 29.40 9.89
N THR A 601 10.36 30.11 9.53
CA THR A 601 9.27 29.59 8.70
C THR A 601 9.61 29.54 7.20
N ARG A 602 10.52 30.39 6.70
CA ARG A 602 10.96 30.40 5.28
C ARG A 602 12.07 29.39 4.97
N SER A 603 12.98 29.14 5.91
CA SER A 603 14.13 28.23 5.70
C SER A 603 13.78 26.74 5.84
N GLY A 604 12.56 26.40 6.29
CA GLY A 604 12.21 25.03 6.66
C GLY A 604 12.91 24.56 7.94
N GLY A 605 13.48 25.49 8.72
CA GLY A 605 13.86 25.28 10.11
C GLY A 605 15.09 24.42 10.39
N VAL A 606 15.88 24.04 9.39
CA VAL A 606 17.15 23.33 9.62
C VAL A 606 18.32 24.26 9.30
N SER A 607 19.21 24.46 10.27
CA SER A 607 20.50 25.11 10.07
C SER A 607 21.27 24.40 8.98
N THR A 608 21.54 25.07 7.87
CA THR A 608 22.47 24.60 6.83
C THR A 608 23.90 24.71 7.35
N ALA A 609 24.26 23.81 8.27
CA ALA A 609 25.62 23.68 8.77
C ALA A 609 26.05 22.21 8.69
N ASP A 610 26.11 21.67 7.48
CA ASP A 610 27.03 20.58 7.16
C ASP A 610 27.64 20.81 5.76
N PRO A 611 28.89 21.32 5.68
CA PRO A 611 29.58 21.52 4.40
C PRO A 611 30.07 20.21 3.76
N ASN A 612 29.87 19.03 4.38
CA ASN A 612 30.52 17.80 3.91
C ASN A 612 29.64 16.83 3.12
N ASN A 613 28.39 17.18 2.78
CA ASN A 613 27.60 16.32 1.89
C ASN A 613 27.66 16.77 0.43
N ALA A 614 28.89 16.81 -0.09
CA ALA A 614 29.19 16.86 -1.53
C ALA A 614 30.23 15.80 -1.89
N ALA A 615 30.08 14.58 -1.38
CA ALA A 615 30.76 13.43 -1.96
C ALA A 615 29.91 12.91 -3.13
N VAL A 616 30.07 13.53 -4.30
CA VAL A 616 29.81 12.84 -5.57
C VAL A 616 30.75 11.63 -5.55
N SER A 617 30.22 10.48 -5.15
CA SER A 617 30.92 9.22 -5.21
C SER A 617 31.41 9.04 -6.65
N ARG A 618 32.73 9.12 -6.85
CA ARG A 618 33.35 8.62 -8.07
C ARG A 618 32.82 7.19 -8.28
N PRO A 619 32.47 6.80 -9.52
CA PRO A 619 31.93 5.47 -9.76
C PRO A 619 32.95 4.44 -9.25
N PRO A 620 32.53 3.40 -8.52
CA PRO A 620 33.46 2.35 -8.14
C PRO A 620 34.05 1.79 -9.42
N HIS A 621 35.38 1.81 -9.53
CA HIS A 621 36.06 1.02 -10.52
C HIS A 621 35.68 -0.44 -10.24
N PHE A 622 34.78 -1.00 -11.05
CA PHE A 622 34.37 -2.40 -10.94
C PHE A 622 35.57 -3.29 -11.25
N HIS A 623 36.36 -3.59 -10.23
CA HIS A 623 37.19 -4.77 -10.22
C HIS A 623 36.27 -5.95 -9.97
N ALA A 624 35.70 -6.49 -11.05
CA ALA A 624 35.00 -7.77 -10.98
C ALA A 624 36.00 -8.83 -10.47
N SER A 625 35.67 -9.43 -9.33
CA SER A 625 36.46 -10.50 -8.76
C SER A 625 36.51 -11.69 -9.74
N PRO A 626 37.53 -12.55 -9.69
CA PRO A 626 37.58 -13.75 -10.51
C PRO A 626 36.30 -14.59 -10.37
N SER A 627 35.74 -14.70 -9.15
CA SER A 627 34.49 -15.42 -8.91
C SER A 627 33.28 -14.80 -9.63
N THR A 628 33.18 -13.47 -9.66
CA THR A 628 32.13 -12.73 -10.37
C THR A 628 32.22 -12.95 -11.88
N LEU A 629 33.43 -12.98 -12.42
CA LEU A 629 33.67 -13.21 -13.85
C LEU A 629 33.38 -14.65 -14.26
N ARG A 630 33.76 -15.64 -13.40
CA ARG A 630 33.38 -17.04 -13.61
C ARG A 630 31.86 -17.20 -13.68
N ARG A 631 31.15 -16.65 -12.68
CA ARG A 631 29.68 -16.68 -12.63
C ARG A 631 29.07 -16.02 -13.86
N PHE A 632 29.55 -14.85 -14.26
CA PHE A 632 29.09 -14.15 -15.47
C PHE A 632 29.23 -15.01 -16.73
N GLY A 633 30.42 -15.58 -16.98
CA GLY A 633 30.66 -16.40 -18.18
C GLY A 633 29.84 -17.69 -18.22
N LEU A 634 29.71 -18.38 -17.08
CA LEU A 634 28.85 -19.57 -16.96
C LEU A 634 27.37 -19.23 -17.22
N THR A 635 26.86 -18.17 -16.60
CA THR A 635 25.45 -17.79 -16.71
C THR A 635 25.09 -17.35 -18.13
N ILE A 636 25.89 -16.46 -18.74
CA ILE A 636 25.64 -16.02 -20.11
C ILE A 636 25.86 -17.19 -21.09
N GLY A 637 26.90 -18.00 -20.86
CA GLY A 637 27.14 -19.20 -21.66
C GLY A 637 25.97 -20.18 -21.66
N LEU A 638 25.40 -20.48 -20.50
CA LEU A 638 24.21 -21.32 -20.36
C LEU A 638 22.97 -20.70 -21.01
N ALA A 639 22.75 -19.39 -20.87
CA ALA A 639 21.63 -18.71 -21.52
C ALA A 639 21.72 -18.80 -23.06
N PHE A 640 22.91 -18.62 -23.63
CA PHE A 640 23.16 -18.80 -25.06
C PHE A 640 23.02 -20.27 -25.50
N PHE A 641 23.38 -21.22 -24.63
CA PHE A 641 23.20 -22.66 -24.88
C PHE A 641 21.71 -23.04 -24.94
N PHE A 642 20.92 -22.58 -23.98
CA PHE A 642 19.46 -22.76 -23.98
C PHE A 642 18.81 -22.10 -25.19
N LEU A 643 19.24 -20.90 -25.56
CA LEU A 643 18.75 -20.21 -26.76
C LEU A 643 19.09 -20.99 -28.04
N ALA A 644 20.31 -21.52 -28.15
CA ALA A 644 20.75 -22.34 -29.28
C ALA A 644 19.95 -23.64 -29.39
N ALA A 645 19.74 -24.35 -28.27
CA ALA A 645 18.94 -25.56 -28.21
C ALA A 645 17.47 -25.29 -28.62
N LEU A 646 16.91 -24.17 -28.17
CA LEU A 646 15.54 -23.76 -28.51
C LEU A 646 15.38 -23.40 -30.00
N LEU A 647 16.39 -22.75 -30.58
CA LEU A 647 16.42 -22.41 -32.01
C LEU A 647 16.61 -23.66 -32.89
N GLN A 648 17.39 -24.63 -32.41
CA GLN A 648 17.62 -25.91 -33.08
C GLN A 648 16.37 -26.80 -33.02
N PHE A 649 15.66 -26.84 -31.89
CA PHE A 649 14.38 -27.55 -31.75
C PHE A 649 13.30 -27.01 -32.69
N ARG A 650 13.38 -25.73 -33.09
CA ARG A 650 12.44 -25.09 -34.03
C ARG A 650 12.91 -25.04 -35.49
N GLN A 651 13.93 -25.82 -35.87
CA GLN A 651 14.54 -25.85 -37.22
C GLN A 651 14.89 -24.47 -37.82
N ARG A 652 15.25 -23.49 -36.98
CA ARG A 652 15.74 -22.20 -37.49
C ARG A 652 17.26 -22.30 -37.68
N GLY A 653 17.75 -22.11 -38.91
CA GLY A 653 19.17 -22.24 -39.29
C GLY A 653 20.17 -21.28 -38.61
N ALA A 654 19.75 -20.59 -37.54
CA ALA A 654 20.53 -19.61 -36.79
C ALA A 654 21.10 -20.15 -35.46
N SER A 655 20.97 -21.44 -35.13
CA SER A 655 21.42 -21.99 -33.82
C SER A 655 22.94 -22.05 -33.63
N ARG A 656 23.70 -22.28 -34.71
CA ARG A 656 25.17 -22.46 -34.68
C ARG A 656 25.95 -21.31 -34.03
N PRO A 657 25.75 -20.02 -34.37
CA PRO A 657 26.49 -18.93 -33.75
C PRO A 657 26.25 -18.80 -32.24
N PHE A 658 25.03 -19.06 -31.76
CA PHE A 658 24.71 -19.01 -30.33
C PHE A 658 25.35 -20.17 -29.55
N ALA A 659 25.39 -21.38 -30.13
CA ALA A 659 26.09 -22.51 -29.55
C ALA A 659 27.61 -22.26 -29.45
N SER A 660 28.23 -21.68 -30.48
CA SER A 660 29.65 -21.33 -30.45
C SER A 660 29.97 -20.25 -29.40
N ILE A 661 29.12 -19.23 -29.26
CA ILE A 661 29.27 -18.20 -28.23
C ILE A 661 29.10 -18.79 -26.83
N ALA A 662 28.12 -19.69 -26.65
CA ALA A 662 27.91 -20.40 -25.38
C ALA A 662 29.15 -21.17 -24.95
N VAL A 663 29.71 -21.98 -25.84
CA VAL A 663 30.91 -22.79 -25.58
C VAL A 663 32.10 -21.91 -25.21
N VAL A 664 32.33 -20.81 -25.94
CA VAL A 664 33.43 -19.88 -25.68
C VAL A 664 33.28 -19.22 -24.31
N LEU A 665 32.08 -18.77 -23.94
CA LEU A 665 31.85 -18.12 -22.64
C LEU A 665 31.97 -19.10 -21.46
N VAL A 666 31.47 -20.33 -21.60
CA VAL A 666 31.65 -21.38 -20.60
C VAL A 666 33.12 -21.77 -20.45
N LEU A 667 33.85 -21.96 -21.55
CA LEU A 667 35.28 -22.29 -21.51
C LEU A 667 36.11 -21.16 -20.89
N LEU A 668 35.88 -19.90 -21.29
CA LEU A 668 36.56 -18.75 -20.70
C LEU A 668 36.25 -18.59 -19.21
N SER A 669 35.04 -18.96 -18.78
CA SER A 669 34.66 -18.93 -17.36
C SER A 669 35.42 -19.98 -16.53
N ALA A 670 35.71 -21.14 -17.10
CA ALA A 670 36.42 -22.22 -16.40
C ALA A 670 37.93 -21.99 -16.40
N VAL A 671 38.50 -21.62 -17.56
CA VAL A 671 39.95 -21.65 -17.79
C VAL A 671 40.61 -20.29 -17.51
N ALA A 672 39.98 -19.17 -17.90
CA ALA A 672 40.63 -17.86 -17.85
C ALA A 672 39.63 -16.70 -17.63
N PRO A 673 38.94 -16.64 -16.47
CA PRO A 673 37.86 -15.69 -16.23
C PRO A 673 38.28 -14.23 -16.30
N ALA A 674 39.58 -13.92 -16.15
CA ALA A 674 40.10 -12.56 -16.31
C ALA A 674 39.83 -11.98 -17.71
N TRP A 675 39.80 -12.82 -18.76
CA TRP A 675 39.50 -12.39 -20.13
C TRP A 675 38.04 -11.98 -20.32
N LEU A 676 37.13 -12.50 -19.50
CA LEU A 676 35.73 -12.08 -19.53
C LEU A 676 35.56 -10.61 -19.12
N ARG A 677 36.58 -9.94 -18.56
CA ARG A 677 36.53 -8.50 -18.27
C ARG A 677 36.29 -7.66 -19.52
N PHE A 678 36.82 -8.08 -20.67
CA PHE A 678 36.68 -7.36 -21.94
C PHE A 678 35.25 -7.45 -22.50
N ILE A 679 34.49 -8.47 -22.10
CA ILE A 679 33.07 -8.66 -22.46
C ILE A 679 32.17 -8.05 -21.38
N TYR A 680 32.51 -8.28 -20.11
CA TYR A 680 31.76 -7.84 -18.94
C TYR A 680 31.64 -6.32 -18.84
N ARG A 681 32.72 -5.58 -19.11
CA ARG A 681 32.70 -4.10 -19.04
C ARG A 681 31.75 -3.44 -20.04
N PRO A 682 31.83 -3.74 -21.36
CA PRO A 682 30.88 -3.20 -22.33
C PRO A 682 29.45 -3.71 -22.09
N TRP A 683 29.27 -4.97 -21.65
CA TRP A 683 27.95 -5.51 -21.28
C TRP A 683 27.30 -4.72 -20.13
N MET A 684 28.05 -4.44 -19.07
CA MET A 684 27.58 -3.66 -17.92
C MET A 684 27.33 -2.20 -18.28
N PHE A 685 28.13 -1.62 -19.17
CA PHE A 685 27.90 -0.27 -19.69
C PHE A 685 26.61 -0.20 -20.51
N LEU A 686 26.38 -1.17 -21.41
CA LEU A 686 25.15 -1.26 -22.21
C LEU A 686 23.91 -1.48 -21.32
N ALA A 687 24.00 -2.36 -20.32
CA ALA A 687 22.93 -2.59 -19.35
C ALA A 687 22.58 -1.31 -18.56
N ARG A 688 23.58 -0.49 -18.21
CA ARG A 688 23.35 0.81 -17.57
C ARG A 688 22.73 1.84 -18.51
N LEU A 689 23.21 1.93 -19.75
CA LEU A 689 22.68 2.85 -20.74
C LEU A 689 21.20 2.55 -21.03
N LEU A 690 20.87 1.26 -21.15
CA LEU A 690 19.49 0.79 -21.30
C LEU A 690 18.65 1.03 -20.03
N GLY A 691 19.24 0.88 -18.84
CA GLY A 691 18.59 1.17 -17.56
C GLY A 691 18.30 2.66 -17.34
N SER A 692 19.19 3.56 -17.78
CA SER A 692 18.99 5.02 -17.65
C SER A 692 17.97 5.59 -18.62
N ILE A 693 17.75 4.91 -19.75
CA ILE A 693 16.71 5.29 -20.73
C ILE A 693 15.32 4.88 -20.21
N THR A 694 15.23 3.89 -19.32
CA THR A 694 13.97 3.45 -18.71
C THR A 694 13.59 4.17 -17.41
N SER A 695 14.48 5.01 -16.86
CA SER A 695 14.23 5.79 -15.63
C SER A 695 13.82 7.25 -15.88
N ARG A 696 13.55 7.63 -17.14
CA ARG A 696 12.98 8.94 -17.50
C ARG A 696 11.55 8.79 -17.97
#